data_AF-A0A2M7ZGD8-F1
#
_entry.id   AF-A0A2M7ZGD8-F1
#
_cell.length_a   1.000
_cell.length_b   1.000
_cell.length_c   1.000
_cell.angle_alpha   90.00
_cell.angle_beta   90.00
_cell.angle_gamma   90.00
#
_symmetry.space_group_name_H-M   'P 1'
#
loop_
_entity.id
_entity.type
_entity.pdbx_description
1 polymer ?
#
loop_
_entity_poly.entity_id
_entity_poly.type
_entity_poly.pdbx_seq_one_letter_code
_entity_poly.pdbx_strand_id
1 'polypeptide(L)'
;MIKKILFLPVIFLFLAFSPQDDQRKNQLRKTNDDDNSKFTNAGNLGLTVTNFGTYGHGFSLWPSQPSCEYPIGSGIEHIYDGGLWIGGFTSRDSLGSNKSGPFVTTGAVDASSVSNRGGGFEYTNAKGTGVEERSSLIDAKFFSPLAISHQDLVMNYVDTNTTLSNGELIVDHIPLGVAVRQEVYSWNYPFADYFVIMNYWIKNVSDKYIDSFYVGLWTDAVVRNTNITSPRTGGAFFNKGGDGYNDSLRIAYEFDATGDVGFSDSYVGIQFLGASKSYGNANFVSWQYRNTTNSNFFAPQDDIQRYRKLQGFFGGDNRWGAGINPDALKTPSNRSLLISAGGFNSLAPGDSVNVTFAIVCAKKFGNDLPSFDSEIQKTNLYSNAGWAIRAYRGEDRNGNGILDEGEDSDGDKKITRYILPSPPVSPRIKVIPESNKVTIYWDKSSEKSVDPISGKKDFEGYRIYRTNAGFDLTSTQDFTKSLLLLAEFDSLGNDIGFNSGFDAISLDEPIKFAGDETNYGYKYEINNLLNGWQYIFSVTAFDEGDAENKISSLESSALVGANKVLPGTPATSDKNIEIGVYPNPYYGNAYWDGNSERLRKIYFYNLPAECEITIYTLSGDIVKKIRHNKESNGSDVRWFETYSKDETQKMSGGEHAWDLVSDNDQAIATGLYLFSVKDISNNNIKVGKFLVIK
;
A
#
# COMPACT_ATOMS: atom_id res chain seq x y z
N MET A 1 40.71 -66.88 34.12
CA MET A 1 39.74 -66.90 35.22
C MET A 1 39.53 -65.45 35.68
N ILE A 2 38.49 -64.77 35.17
CA ILE A 2 37.43 -64.08 35.95
C ILE A 2 38.01 -62.96 36.87
N LYS A 3 37.78 -61.65 36.71
CA LYS A 3 36.50 -60.92 36.82
C LYS A 3 36.73 -59.41 36.57
N LYS A 4 35.67 -58.77 36.09
CA LYS A 4 35.39 -57.36 35.80
C LYS A 4 36.13 -56.28 36.62
N ILE A 5 36.61 -55.24 35.93
CA ILE A 5 36.80 -53.90 36.47
C ILE A 5 35.98 -52.93 35.60
N LEU A 6 35.13 -52.16 36.28
CA LEU A 6 34.27 -51.12 35.77
C LEU A 6 35.11 -49.84 35.60
N PHE A 7 35.13 -49.26 34.41
CA PHE A 7 35.63 -47.89 34.20
C PHE A 7 34.59 -47.13 33.38
N LEU A 8 34.03 -46.09 33.99
CA LEU A 8 33.23 -45.06 33.33
C LEU A 8 34.18 -43.89 33.02
N PRO A 9 34.25 -43.42 31.76
CA PRO A 9 34.57 -42.03 31.51
C PRO A 9 33.45 -41.33 30.74
N VAL A 10 33.21 -40.12 31.22
CA VAL A 10 32.28 -39.09 30.78
C VAL A 10 32.55 -38.70 29.32
N ILE A 11 31.53 -38.79 28.46
CA ILE A 11 31.57 -38.24 27.09
C ILE A 11 31.00 -36.82 27.14
N PHE A 12 31.84 -35.85 26.80
CA PHE A 12 31.46 -34.47 26.51
C PHE A 12 30.56 -34.42 25.26
N LEU A 13 29.33 -33.94 25.43
CA LEU A 13 28.45 -33.60 24.31
C LEU A 13 28.76 -32.15 23.88
N PHE A 14 29.46 -31.98 22.76
CA PHE A 14 29.53 -30.68 22.07
C PHE A 14 28.23 -30.51 21.26
N LEU A 15 27.34 -29.64 21.74
CA LEU A 15 26.21 -29.13 20.96
C LEU A 15 26.74 -28.06 19.99
N ALA A 16 26.98 -28.46 18.74
CA ALA A 16 27.12 -27.52 17.64
C ALA A 16 25.70 -27.03 17.25
N PHE A 17 25.35 -25.82 17.67
CA PHE A 17 24.22 -25.10 17.10
C PHE A 17 24.59 -24.66 15.69
N SER A 18 24.06 -25.32 14.66
CA SER A 18 23.90 -24.69 13.36
C SER A 18 22.66 -23.80 13.43
N PRO A 19 22.73 -22.49 13.09
CA PRO A 19 21.53 -21.73 12.82
C PRO A 19 20.92 -22.32 11.54
N GLN A 20 19.79 -23.01 11.71
CA GLN A 20 18.99 -23.46 10.58
C GLN A 20 18.34 -22.19 10.01
N ASP A 21 18.80 -21.81 8.83
CA ASP A 21 18.29 -20.71 8.01
C ASP A 21 16.80 -20.97 7.73
N ASP A 22 15.92 -20.33 8.52
CA ASP A 22 14.46 -20.53 8.47
C ASP A 22 13.77 -19.42 7.66
N GLN A 23 14.42 -18.94 6.61
CA GLN A 23 13.83 -18.01 5.65
C GLN A 23 13.96 -18.53 4.22
N ARG A 24 12.85 -18.47 3.47
CA ARG A 24 12.68 -18.81 2.04
C ARG A 24 12.16 -20.23 1.71
N LYS A 25 10.95 -20.61 2.14
CA LYS A 25 10.16 -21.66 1.44
C LYS A 25 8.63 -21.43 1.51
N ASN A 26 8.13 -20.30 1.04
CA ASN A 26 6.72 -20.10 0.69
C ASN A 26 6.65 -19.24 -0.58
N GLN A 27 6.85 -19.85 -1.74
CA GLN A 27 6.71 -19.22 -3.07
C GLN A 27 5.89 -20.16 -3.95
N LEU A 28 5.20 -19.62 -4.96
CA LEU A 28 4.52 -20.42 -5.98
C LEU A 28 5.60 -21.22 -6.73
N ARG A 29 5.56 -22.56 -6.63
CA ARG A 29 6.69 -23.40 -7.04
C ARG A 29 6.61 -23.75 -8.53
N LYS A 30 7.20 -22.89 -9.36
CA LYS A 30 7.77 -23.24 -10.66
C LYS A 30 9.29 -23.07 -10.50
N THR A 31 10.10 -23.92 -11.12
CA THR A 31 11.58 -23.91 -10.98
C THR A 31 12.28 -22.72 -11.65
N ASN A 32 11.56 -21.64 -11.95
CA ASN A 32 12.05 -20.43 -12.60
C ASN A 32 12.31 -19.31 -11.57
N ASP A 33 12.80 -18.15 -12.03
CA ASP A 33 12.76 -16.87 -11.29
C ASP A 33 11.33 -16.31 -11.19
N ASP A 34 10.36 -17.19 -10.91
CA ASP A 34 8.96 -16.86 -10.68
C ASP A 34 8.89 -15.94 -9.46
N ASP A 35 8.51 -14.69 -9.69
CA ASP A 35 8.40 -13.67 -8.67
C ASP A 35 6.94 -13.37 -8.38
N ASN A 36 6.55 -13.62 -7.13
CA ASN A 36 5.26 -13.31 -6.54
C ASN A 36 5.43 -12.56 -5.21
N SER A 37 6.60 -11.95 -4.98
CA SER A 37 6.96 -11.29 -3.72
C SER A 37 6.38 -9.87 -3.58
N LYS A 38 5.77 -9.35 -4.65
CA LYS A 38 5.25 -7.99 -4.74
C LYS A 38 3.73 -7.99 -4.77
N PHE A 39 3.16 -7.00 -4.09
CA PHE A 39 1.74 -6.69 -4.08
C PHE A 39 1.57 -5.18 -3.98
N THR A 40 0.41 -4.67 -4.43
CA THR A 40 0.11 -3.25 -4.31
C THR A 40 -0.06 -2.86 -2.84
N ASN A 41 0.53 -1.75 -2.41
CA ASN A 41 0.43 -1.25 -1.05
C ASN A 41 0.56 0.28 -0.93
N ALA A 42 0.57 1.01 -2.05
CA ALA A 42 0.42 2.46 -2.02
C ALA A 42 -1.00 2.88 -1.65
N GLY A 43 -2.01 2.20 -2.22
CA GLY A 43 -3.42 2.38 -1.86
C GLY A 43 -3.87 1.44 -0.74
N ASN A 44 -5.19 1.28 -0.61
CA ASN A 44 -5.85 0.47 0.40
C ASN A 44 -6.34 -0.89 -0.14
N LEU A 45 -6.04 -1.19 -1.41
CA LEU A 45 -6.27 -2.47 -2.07
C LEU A 45 -4.93 -3.20 -2.25
N GLY A 46 -4.76 -4.33 -1.57
CA GLY A 46 -3.56 -5.15 -1.63
C GLY A 46 -3.70 -6.31 -2.60
N LEU A 47 -3.20 -6.18 -3.82
CA LEU A 47 -3.26 -7.21 -4.87
C LEU A 47 -1.87 -7.77 -5.16
N THR A 48 -1.68 -9.07 -4.93
CA THR A 48 -0.45 -9.76 -5.35
C THR A 48 -0.44 -9.94 -6.87
N VAL A 49 0.70 -9.67 -7.50
CA VAL A 49 0.89 -9.82 -8.94
C VAL A 49 2.19 -10.55 -9.22
N THR A 50 2.32 -11.10 -10.42
CA THR A 50 3.42 -12.01 -10.73
C THR A 50 4.04 -11.76 -12.09
N ASN A 51 5.32 -12.12 -12.23
CA ASN A 51 6.01 -12.05 -13.52
C ASN A 51 5.75 -13.24 -14.44
N PHE A 52 4.68 -14.00 -14.25
CA PHE A 52 4.29 -15.14 -15.09
C PHE A 52 2.77 -15.18 -15.33
N GLY A 53 2.12 -14.01 -15.33
CA GLY A 53 0.76 -13.86 -15.84
C GLY A 53 -0.40 -14.21 -14.89
N THR A 54 -0.13 -14.38 -13.59
CA THR A 54 -1.18 -14.49 -12.56
C THR A 54 -1.22 -13.27 -11.62
N TYR A 55 -2.36 -13.10 -10.96
CA TYR A 55 -2.56 -12.20 -9.82
C TYR A 55 -3.37 -12.92 -8.75
N GLY A 56 -3.24 -12.51 -7.49
CA GLY A 56 -3.50 -13.38 -6.36
C GLY A 56 -2.42 -14.45 -6.20
N HIS A 57 -2.54 -15.25 -5.15
CA HIS A 57 -1.55 -16.29 -4.86
C HIS A 57 -2.16 -17.58 -4.29
N GLY A 58 -3.46 -17.79 -4.48
CA GLY A 58 -4.21 -18.94 -4.01
C GLY A 58 -4.00 -19.26 -2.53
N PHE A 59 -3.87 -18.21 -1.70
CA PHE A 59 -3.55 -18.30 -0.26
C PHE A 59 -2.24 -19.02 0.11
N SER A 60 -1.32 -19.22 -0.84
CA SER A 60 0.00 -19.83 -0.56
C SER A 60 0.93 -18.95 0.28
N LEU A 61 0.78 -17.62 0.22
CA LEU A 61 1.54 -16.64 1.01
C LEU A 61 0.76 -16.10 2.22
N TRP A 62 -0.49 -16.53 2.40
CA TRP A 62 -1.33 -16.10 3.52
C TRP A 62 -0.80 -16.68 4.85
N PRO A 63 -0.83 -15.92 5.96
CA PRO A 63 -1.36 -14.56 6.11
C PRO A 63 -0.33 -13.44 5.91
N SER A 64 0.89 -13.75 5.44
CA SER A 64 1.99 -12.78 5.39
C SER A 64 1.90 -11.79 4.23
N GLN A 65 1.14 -12.12 3.19
CA GLN A 65 0.91 -11.28 2.01
C GLN A 65 -0.57 -11.43 1.62
N PRO A 66 -1.22 -10.34 1.17
CA PRO A 66 -2.62 -10.40 0.72
C PRO A 66 -2.72 -11.05 -0.66
N SER A 67 -3.75 -11.85 -0.88
CA SER A 67 -4.06 -12.33 -2.24
C SER A 67 -4.72 -11.21 -3.03
N CYS A 68 -5.82 -10.69 -2.49
CA CYS A 68 -6.48 -9.44 -2.87
C CYS A 68 -7.26 -8.93 -1.65
N GLU A 69 -6.61 -8.16 -0.78
CA GLU A 69 -7.19 -7.71 0.49
C GLU A 69 -7.68 -6.26 0.39
N TYR A 70 -8.91 -6.00 0.83
CA TYR A 70 -9.46 -4.64 0.90
C TYR A 70 -10.47 -4.48 2.05
N PRO A 71 -10.34 -3.46 2.89
CA PRO A 71 -9.13 -2.64 3.10
C PRO A 71 -7.92 -3.50 3.50
N ILE A 72 -6.70 -3.06 3.17
CA ILE A 72 -5.48 -3.73 3.64
C ILE A 72 -5.49 -3.80 5.17
N GLY A 73 -5.20 -4.98 5.73
CA GLY A 73 -5.22 -5.25 7.17
C GLY A 73 -6.61 -5.56 7.77
N SER A 74 -7.68 -5.61 6.96
CA SER A 74 -9.03 -5.98 7.40
C SER A 74 -9.22 -7.49 7.62
N GLY A 75 -8.36 -8.31 7.00
CA GLY A 75 -8.52 -9.74 6.82
C GLY A 75 -9.55 -10.13 5.75
N ILE A 76 -10.17 -9.17 5.04
CA ILE A 76 -11.17 -9.43 4.00
C ILE A 76 -10.47 -9.61 2.66
N GLU A 77 -10.37 -10.86 2.24
CA GLU A 77 -9.81 -11.26 0.95
C GLU A 77 -10.91 -11.29 -0.10
N HIS A 78 -10.53 -11.09 -1.36
CA HIS A 78 -11.45 -10.91 -2.48
C HIS A 78 -11.14 -11.81 -3.69
N ILE A 79 -9.90 -12.32 -3.82
CA ILE A 79 -9.47 -13.14 -4.97
C ILE A 79 -8.63 -14.29 -4.47
N TYR A 80 -8.98 -15.51 -4.88
CA TYR A 80 -8.15 -16.70 -4.69
C TYR A 80 -6.97 -16.63 -5.66
N ASP A 81 -7.24 -16.64 -6.95
CA ASP A 81 -6.25 -16.54 -8.03
C ASP A 81 -6.91 -15.99 -9.29
N GLY A 82 -6.12 -15.47 -10.23
CA GLY A 82 -6.59 -15.00 -11.51
C GLY A 82 -5.45 -14.85 -12.50
N GLY A 83 -5.77 -14.71 -13.79
CA GLY A 83 -4.74 -14.65 -14.81
C GLY A 83 -5.22 -14.17 -16.18
N LEU A 84 -4.26 -13.70 -16.96
CA LEU A 84 -4.47 -13.22 -18.32
C LEU A 84 -4.81 -14.37 -19.26
N TRP A 85 -5.84 -14.22 -20.09
CA TRP A 85 -6.19 -15.15 -21.17
C TRP A 85 -6.08 -14.42 -22.50
N ILE A 86 -5.39 -15.02 -23.47
CA ILE A 86 -5.33 -14.53 -24.85
C ILE A 86 -5.70 -15.68 -25.77
N GLY A 87 -6.72 -15.49 -26.60
CA GLY A 87 -7.21 -16.53 -27.51
C GLY A 87 -7.41 -16.01 -28.92
N GLY A 88 -7.04 -16.79 -29.92
CA GLY A 88 -7.17 -16.38 -31.32
C GLY A 88 -6.79 -17.46 -32.32
N PHE A 89 -6.72 -17.08 -33.59
CA PHE A 89 -6.24 -17.94 -34.67
C PHE A 89 -4.91 -17.46 -35.20
N THR A 90 -4.08 -18.34 -35.73
CA THR A 90 -2.86 -17.96 -36.44
C THR A 90 -3.07 -18.04 -37.95
N SER A 91 -2.55 -17.08 -38.70
CA SER A 91 -2.59 -17.08 -40.17
C SER A 91 -1.26 -16.60 -40.77
N ARG A 92 -1.01 -16.95 -42.04
CA ARG A 92 0.18 -16.52 -42.78
C ARG A 92 -0.02 -15.17 -43.50
N ASP A 93 -1.23 -14.65 -43.51
CA ASP A 93 -1.55 -13.36 -44.15
C ASP A 93 -2.47 -12.51 -43.27
N SER A 94 -2.52 -11.23 -43.61
CA SER A 94 -3.32 -10.23 -42.88
C SER A 94 -4.83 -10.38 -43.05
N LEU A 95 -5.29 -11.24 -43.97
CA LEU A 95 -6.71 -11.47 -44.25
C LEU A 95 -7.26 -12.67 -43.47
N GLY A 96 -6.41 -13.38 -42.71
CA GLY A 96 -6.82 -14.55 -41.95
C GLY A 96 -7.11 -15.78 -42.83
N SER A 97 -6.55 -15.84 -44.04
CA SER A 97 -6.81 -16.97 -44.95
C SER A 97 -6.22 -18.26 -44.37
N ASN A 98 -6.95 -19.37 -44.51
CA ASN A 98 -6.54 -20.70 -44.01
C ASN A 98 -6.02 -20.70 -42.56
N LYS A 99 -6.65 -19.90 -41.69
CA LYS A 99 -6.22 -19.75 -40.31
C LYS A 99 -6.30 -21.07 -39.52
N SER A 100 -5.39 -21.24 -38.57
CA SER A 100 -5.27 -22.40 -37.68
C SER A 100 -5.62 -22.01 -36.24
N GLY A 101 -6.32 -22.89 -35.54
CA GLY A 101 -6.77 -22.65 -34.16
C GLY A 101 -8.27 -22.97 -33.98
N PRO A 102 -8.91 -22.45 -32.93
CA PRO A 102 -8.38 -21.45 -31.99
C PRO A 102 -7.29 -22.03 -31.09
N PHE A 103 -6.36 -21.18 -30.68
CA PHE A 103 -5.40 -21.45 -29.61
C PHE A 103 -5.65 -20.45 -28.50
N VAL A 104 -5.51 -20.88 -27.24
CA VAL A 104 -5.70 -20.01 -26.09
C VAL A 104 -4.54 -20.21 -25.14
N THR A 105 -3.83 -19.12 -24.84
CA THR A 105 -2.87 -19.11 -23.75
C THR A 105 -3.47 -18.54 -22.47
N THR A 106 -3.25 -19.22 -21.34
CA THR A 106 -3.83 -18.86 -20.04
C THR A 106 -2.80 -18.70 -18.94
N GLY A 107 -2.97 -17.66 -18.12
CA GLY A 107 -2.17 -17.43 -16.91
C GLY A 107 -2.64 -18.28 -15.74
N ALA A 108 -3.95 -18.46 -15.58
CA ALA A 108 -4.54 -19.28 -14.54
C ALA A 108 -5.87 -19.90 -15.01
N VAL A 109 -6.27 -21.01 -14.40
CA VAL A 109 -7.51 -21.74 -14.66
C VAL A 109 -8.03 -22.32 -13.34
N ASP A 110 -9.27 -22.84 -13.34
CA ASP A 110 -9.85 -23.58 -12.22
C ASP A 110 -8.87 -24.63 -11.67
N ALA A 111 -8.45 -24.46 -10.42
CA ALA A 111 -7.48 -25.35 -9.78
C ALA A 111 -7.77 -25.52 -8.29
N SER A 112 -7.58 -26.73 -7.76
CA SER A 112 -7.63 -26.97 -6.31
C SER A 112 -6.42 -26.41 -5.57
N SER A 113 -5.35 -26.09 -6.29
CA SER A 113 -4.13 -25.52 -5.75
C SER A 113 -3.34 -24.86 -6.86
N VAL A 114 -2.75 -23.71 -6.54
CA VAL A 114 -1.83 -22.95 -7.40
C VAL A 114 -0.36 -23.30 -7.15
N SER A 115 -0.10 -24.27 -6.26
CA SER A 115 1.26 -24.62 -5.82
C SER A 115 2.09 -25.36 -6.88
N ASN A 116 1.43 -26.06 -7.80
CA ASN A 116 2.04 -26.75 -8.94
C ASN A 116 1.39 -26.22 -10.22
N ARG A 117 2.20 -25.70 -11.15
CA ARG A 117 1.73 -25.01 -12.35
C ARG A 117 2.07 -25.82 -13.60
N GLY A 118 1.04 -26.47 -14.17
CA GLY A 118 1.11 -27.24 -15.41
C GLY A 118 0.27 -26.59 -16.51
N GLY A 119 -0.40 -27.41 -17.34
CA GLY A 119 -1.35 -26.93 -18.35
C GLY A 119 -2.40 -26.00 -17.75
N GLY A 120 -2.69 -24.88 -18.42
CA GLY A 120 -3.51 -23.80 -17.87
C GLY A 120 -2.74 -22.67 -17.17
N PHE A 121 -1.43 -22.82 -16.94
CA PHE A 121 -0.52 -21.81 -16.35
C PHE A 121 0.72 -21.60 -17.24
N GLU A 122 0.49 -21.08 -18.43
CA GLU A 122 1.34 -21.28 -19.61
C GLU A 122 2.39 -20.19 -19.81
N TYR A 123 2.19 -19.01 -19.23
CA TYR A 123 3.20 -17.97 -19.31
C TYR A 123 4.47 -18.34 -18.53
N THR A 124 5.59 -17.90 -19.07
CA THR A 124 6.92 -18.08 -18.52
C THR A 124 7.72 -16.79 -18.65
N ASN A 125 8.81 -16.69 -17.91
CA ASN A 125 9.65 -15.52 -17.80
C ASN A 125 11.11 -15.84 -18.10
N ALA A 126 11.89 -14.81 -18.42
CA ALA A 126 13.32 -14.96 -18.65
C ALA A 126 14.06 -15.08 -17.32
N LYS A 127 15.19 -15.80 -17.31
CA LYS A 127 16.05 -15.94 -16.15
C LYS A 127 16.56 -14.56 -15.68
N GLY A 128 16.53 -14.32 -14.37
CA GLY A 128 16.93 -13.09 -13.69
C GLY A 128 15.89 -11.97 -13.75
N THR A 129 14.69 -12.22 -14.26
CA THR A 129 13.61 -11.22 -14.28
C THR A 129 12.71 -11.35 -13.05
N GLY A 130 12.13 -10.24 -12.62
CA GLY A 130 11.27 -10.15 -11.43
C GLY A 130 10.19 -9.08 -11.63
N VAL A 131 9.42 -8.83 -10.58
CA VAL A 131 8.49 -7.70 -10.54
C VAL A 131 9.26 -6.45 -10.11
N GLU A 132 9.41 -5.50 -11.03
CA GLU A 132 10.04 -4.21 -10.78
C GLU A 132 9.04 -3.24 -10.17
N GLU A 133 9.49 -2.44 -9.18
CA GLU A 133 8.67 -1.41 -8.54
C GLU A 133 9.18 -0.02 -8.89
N ARG A 134 8.26 0.90 -9.18
CA ARG A 134 8.53 2.32 -9.44
C ARG A 134 7.49 3.17 -8.72
N SER A 135 7.81 4.42 -8.41
CA SER A 135 6.87 5.35 -7.76
C SER A 135 7.02 6.75 -8.33
N SER A 136 5.90 7.45 -8.53
CA SER A 136 5.89 8.87 -8.90
C SER A 136 6.09 9.81 -7.70
N LEU A 137 6.06 9.28 -6.47
CA LEU A 137 6.32 10.05 -5.25
C LEU A 137 7.83 10.34 -5.11
N ILE A 138 8.20 11.62 -5.06
CA ILE A 138 9.59 12.10 -5.08
C ILE A 138 10.42 11.60 -3.89
N ASP A 139 9.76 11.35 -2.75
CA ASP A 139 10.34 10.87 -1.50
C ASP A 139 10.35 9.34 -1.38
N ALA A 140 9.73 8.61 -2.32
CA ALA A 140 9.70 7.16 -2.28
C ALA A 140 11.07 6.54 -2.63
N LYS A 141 11.40 5.43 -1.96
CA LYS A 141 12.62 4.65 -2.22
C LYS A 141 12.78 4.24 -3.70
N PHE A 142 11.66 3.99 -4.37
CA PHE A 142 11.62 3.57 -5.78
C PHE A 142 11.19 4.71 -6.71
N PHE A 143 11.45 5.97 -6.33
CA PHE A 143 11.14 7.11 -7.17
C PHE A 143 11.70 6.95 -8.58
N SER A 144 10.86 7.16 -9.58
CA SER A 144 11.24 7.16 -10.98
C SER A 144 10.43 8.21 -11.75
N PRO A 145 11.07 9.04 -12.58
CA PRO A 145 10.35 9.97 -13.46
C PRO A 145 9.55 9.25 -14.56
N LEU A 146 9.74 7.94 -14.71
CA LEU A 146 8.96 7.08 -15.63
C LEU A 146 7.77 6.42 -14.95
N ALA A 147 7.54 6.68 -13.66
CA ALA A 147 6.40 6.12 -12.94
C ALA A 147 5.13 6.91 -13.26
N ILE A 148 4.03 6.19 -13.44
CA ILE A 148 2.71 6.72 -13.75
C ILE A 148 1.90 6.96 -12.47
N SER A 149 2.00 6.06 -11.50
CA SER A 149 1.22 6.10 -10.26
C SER A 149 2.12 6.09 -9.01
N HIS A 150 1.50 6.22 -7.84
CA HIS A 150 2.24 6.24 -6.57
C HIS A 150 2.95 4.91 -6.28
N GLN A 151 2.47 3.82 -6.90
CA GLN A 151 3.24 2.60 -7.04
C GLN A 151 2.86 1.89 -8.34
N ASP A 152 3.87 1.72 -9.20
CA ASP A 152 3.83 0.90 -10.39
C ASP A 152 4.53 -0.43 -10.12
N LEU A 153 3.90 -1.54 -10.50
CA LEU A 153 4.56 -2.84 -10.59
C LEU A 153 4.67 -3.25 -12.06
N VAL A 154 5.88 -3.54 -12.51
CA VAL A 154 6.19 -3.80 -13.93
C VAL A 154 6.83 -5.17 -14.08
N MET A 155 6.31 -5.97 -15.01
CA MET A 155 6.79 -7.32 -15.26
C MET A 155 6.65 -7.73 -16.73
N ASN A 156 7.42 -8.74 -17.14
CA ASN A 156 7.40 -9.27 -18.50
C ASN A 156 7.34 -10.80 -18.50
N TYR A 157 6.55 -11.36 -19.41
CA TYR A 157 6.44 -12.81 -19.61
C TYR A 157 6.02 -13.14 -21.05
N VAL A 158 6.17 -14.40 -21.44
CA VAL A 158 5.90 -14.91 -22.79
C VAL A 158 5.13 -16.21 -22.73
N ASP A 159 4.37 -16.50 -23.78
CA ASP A 159 3.76 -17.82 -23.99
C ASP A 159 4.61 -18.72 -24.90
N THR A 160 5.73 -18.23 -25.44
CA THR A 160 6.46 -18.92 -26.53
C THR A 160 7.14 -20.23 -26.11
N ASN A 161 7.42 -20.38 -24.81
CA ASN A 161 8.08 -21.58 -24.30
C ASN A 161 7.07 -22.71 -24.10
N THR A 162 7.42 -23.91 -24.56
CA THR A 162 6.63 -25.14 -24.31
C THR A 162 7.17 -25.94 -23.13
N THR A 163 8.27 -25.51 -22.53
CA THR A 163 8.89 -26.14 -21.36
C THR A 163 9.25 -25.10 -20.30
N LEU A 164 9.27 -25.54 -19.05
CA LEU A 164 9.77 -24.78 -17.90
C LEU A 164 11.30 -24.72 -17.92
N SER A 165 11.92 -23.86 -17.08
CA SER A 165 13.40 -23.75 -17.06
C SER A 165 14.09 -25.03 -16.56
N ASN A 166 13.41 -25.90 -15.81
CA ASN A 166 13.88 -27.23 -15.44
C ASN A 166 13.71 -28.29 -16.56
N GLY A 167 13.16 -27.92 -17.71
CA GLY A 167 12.90 -28.81 -18.85
C GLY A 167 11.58 -29.58 -18.79
N GLU A 168 10.74 -29.36 -17.78
CA GLU A 168 9.41 -29.97 -17.70
C GLU A 168 8.48 -29.41 -18.79
N LEU A 169 7.69 -30.27 -19.43
CA LEU A 169 6.74 -29.87 -20.48
C LEU A 169 5.54 -29.12 -19.89
N ILE A 170 5.16 -28.02 -20.52
CA ILE A 170 3.87 -27.36 -20.26
C ILE A 170 2.81 -28.13 -21.07
N VAL A 171 2.07 -28.98 -20.36
CA VAL A 171 1.08 -29.88 -20.96
C VAL A 171 -0.03 -29.08 -21.65
N ASP A 172 -0.47 -29.54 -22.82
CA ASP A 172 -1.56 -28.98 -23.64
C ASP A 172 -1.35 -27.53 -24.12
N HIS A 173 -0.12 -27.00 -24.04
CA HIS A 173 0.20 -25.65 -24.47
C HIS A 173 0.63 -25.59 -25.94
N ILE A 174 -0.11 -24.82 -26.73
CA ILE A 174 0.24 -24.46 -28.11
C ILE A 174 0.38 -22.93 -28.17
N PRO A 175 1.62 -22.39 -28.20
CA PRO A 175 1.83 -20.94 -28.17
C PRO A 175 1.14 -20.19 -29.32
N LEU A 176 0.47 -19.10 -28.98
CA LEU A 176 0.10 -18.05 -29.94
C LEU A 176 1.32 -17.25 -30.39
N GLY A 177 2.35 -17.20 -29.53
CA GLY A 177 3.61 -16.51 -29.81
C GLY A 177 3.52 -15.03 -29.47
N VAL A 178 3.17 -14.75 -28.22
CA VAL A 178 3.04 -13.42 -27.63
C VAL A 178 4.08 -13.19 -26.53
N ALA A 179 4.54 -11.95 -26.45
CA ALA A 179 5.26 -11.40 -25.32
C ALA A 179 4.39 -10.33 -24.66
N VAL A 180 4.29 -10.38 -23.35
CA VAL A 180 3.45 -9.49 -22.55
C VAL A 180 4.33 -8.67 -21.63
N ARG A 181 4.15 -7.35 -21.69
CA ARG A 181 4.57 -6.42 -20.64
C ARG A 181 3.33 -6.02 -19.87
N GLN A 182 3.29 -6.36 -18.59
CA GLN A 182 2.22 -5.96 -17.68
C GLN A 182 2.73 -4.83 -16.79
N GLU A 183 1.88 -3.81 -16.63
CA GLU A 183 2.11 -2.68 -15.75
C GLU A 183 0.88 -2.52 -14.86
N VAL A 184 1.09 -2.40 -13.56
CA VAL A 184 0.04 -2.36 -12.55
C VAL A 184 0.15 -1.05 -11.81
N TYR A 185 -0.92 -0.25 -11.79
CA TYR A 185 -0.93 1.10 -11.24
C TYR A 185 -1.84 1.20 -10.02
N SER A 186 -1.36 1.89 -8.98
CA SER A 186 -2.10 2.13 -7.75
C SER A 186 -1.79 3.51 -7.16
N TRP A 187 -2.82 4.12 -6.58
CA TRP A 187 -2.76 5.47 -6.00
C TRP A 187 -3.12 5.43 -4.52
N ASN A 188 -2.63 6.42 -3.78
CA ASN A 188 -2.91 6.58 -2.34
C ASN A 188 -3.95 7.68 -2.07
N TYR A 189 -4.66 8.14 -3.10
CA TYR A 189 -5.73 9.13 -2.95
C TYR A 189 -7.00 8.46 -2.39
N PRO A 190 -7.75 9.11 -1.48
CA PRO A 190 -8.98 8.52 -0.89
C PRO A 190 -10.06 8.12 -1.90
N PHE A 191 -10.05 8.71 -3.10
CA PHE A 191 -10.97 8.38 -4.20
C PHE A 191 -10.35 7.41 -5.23
N ALA A 192 -9.16 6.87 -4.97
CA ALA A 192 -8.48 5.94 -5.86
C ALA A 192 -7.70 4.82 -5.14
N ASP A 193 -7.81 4.72 -3.82
CA ASP A 193 -7.12 3.72 -3.00
C ASP A 193 -7.83 2.36 -2.99
N TYR A 194 -8.97 2.24 -3.66
CA TYR A 194 -9.84 1.06 -3.69
C TYR A 194 -9.86 0.34 -5.05
N PHE A 195 -9.03 0.77 -6.01
CA PHE A 195 -8.84 0.04 -7.26
C PHE A 195 -7.37 -0.03 -7.67
N VAL A 196 -7.07 -1.04 -8.49
CA VAL A 196 -5.77 -1.25 -9.12
C VAL A 196 -6.01 -1.42 -10.61
N ILE A 197 -5.27 -0.67 -11.44
CA ILE A 197 -5.34 -0.81 -12.91
C ILE A 197 -4.26 -1.77 -13.37
N MET A 198 -4.61 -2.70 -14.24
CA MET A 198 -3.68 -3.64 -14.88
C MET A 198 -3.68 -3.40 -16.39
N ASN A 199 -2.55 -2.91 -16.88
CA ASN A 199 -2.30 -2.54 -18.25
C ASN A 199 -1.43 -3.61 -18.94
N TYR A 200 -1.91 -4.19 -20.05
CA TYR A 200 -1.23 -5.27 -20.76
C TYR A 200 -0.83 -4.83 -22.16
N TRP A 201 0.48 -4.72 -22.41
CA TRP A 201 1.04 -4.60 -23.75
C TRP A 201 1.36 -5.98 -24.30
N ILE A 202 0.58 -6.43 -25.28
CA ILE A 202 0.67 -7.74 -25.90
C ILE A 202 1.32 -7.57 -27.27
N LYS A 203 2.53 -8.08 -27.42
CA LYS A 203 3.30 -8.06 -28.67
C LYS A 203 3.25 -9.43 -29.33
N ASN A 204 2.92 -9.47 -30.61
CA ASN A 204 3.10 -10.67 -31.41
C ASN A 204 4.59 -10.84 -31.75
N VAL A 205 5.21 -11.90 -31.22
CA VAL A 205 6.62 -12.23 -31.45
C VAL A 205 6.78 -13.48 -32.34
N SER A 206 5.69 -14.02 -32.86
CA SER A 206 5.68 -15.10 -33.84
C SER A 206 5.98 -14.60 -35.26
N ASP A 207 6.10 -15.54 -36.20
CA ASP A 207 6.20 -15.29 -37.64
C ASP A 207 4.84 -15.28 -38.36
N LYS A 208 3.72 -15.33 -37.61
CA LYS A 208 2.34 -15.42 -38.13
C LYS A 208 1.48 -14.27 -37.63
N TYR A 209 0.43 -13.94 -38.37
CA TYR A 209 -0.62 -13.05 -37.89
C TYR A 209 -1.45 -13.74 -36.82
N ILE A 210 -1.85 -13.00 -35.79
CA ILE A 210 -2.87 -13.42 -34.83
C ILE A 210 -4.19 -12.76 -35.25
N ASP A 211 -5.17 -13.56 -35.62
CA ASP A 211 -6.46 -13.17 -36.22
C ASP A 211 -7.63 -13.45 -35.28
N SER A 212 -8.66 -12.61 -35.37
CA SER A 212 -9.92 -12.73 -34.62
C SER A 212 -9.71 -12.89 -33.11
N PHE A 213 -8.73 -12.24 -32.51
CA PHE A 213 -8.34 -12.58 -31.14
C PHE A 213 -9.15 -11.84 -30.07
N TYR A 214 -9.11 -12.40 -28.87
CA TYR A 214 -9.74 -11.91 -27.65
C TYR A 214 -8.73 -11.92 -26.51
N VAL A 215 -8.88 -10.96 -25.61
CA VAL A 215 -8.08 -10.82 -24.39
C VAL A 215 -9.03 -10.71 -23.21
N GLY A 216 -8.77 -11.47 -22.16
CA GLY A 216 -9.62 -11.48 -20.97
C GLY A 216 -8.86 -11.75 -19.69
N LEU A 217 -9.54 -11.51 -18.57
CA LEU A 217 -9.08 -11.86 -17.25
C LEU A 217 -10.03 -12.90 -16.65
N TRP A 218 -9.50 -14.09 -16.43
CA TRP A 218 -10.15 -15.11 -15.62
C TRP A 218 -9.79 -14.88 -14.16
N THR A 219 -10.78 -14.94 -13.27
CA THR A 219 -10.63 -14.70 -11.83
C THR A 219 -11.48 -15.69 -11.04
N ASP A 220 -10.84 -16.42 -10.14
CA ASP A 220 -11.49 -17.13 -9.04
C ASP A 220 -11.63 -16.14 -7.87
N ALA A 221 -12.79 -15.49 -7.81
CA ALA A 221 -13.09 -14.52 -6.77
C ALA A 221 -13.49 -15.23 -5.48
N VAL A 222 -13.19 -14.60 -4.34
CA VAL A 222 -13.56 -15.13 -3.03
C VAL A 222 -13.68 -13.99 -2.03
N VAL A 223 -14.88 -13.42 -1.88
CA VAL A 223 -15.09 -12.36 -0.89
C VAL A 223 -15.35 -12.96 0.50
N ARG A 224 -14.35 -13.00 1.38
CA ARG A 224 -14.42 -13.66 2.69
C ARG A 224 -13.53 -12.99 3.74
N ASN A 225 -13.94 -13.02 5.01
CA ASN A 225 -13.13 -12.52 6.11
C ASN A 225 -12.30 -13.63 6.75
N THR A 226 -10.99 -13.63 6.48
CA THR A 226 -10.04 -14.65 6.96
C THR A 226 -9.77 -14.62 8.45
N ASN A 227 -10.12 -13.52 9.15
CA ASN A 227 -10.08 -13.45 10.61
C ASN A 227 -11.24 -14.24 11.26
N ILE A 228 -12.32 -14.47 10.50
CA ILE A 228 -13.49 -15.24 10.94
C ILE A 228 -13.41 -16.68 10.43
N THR A 229 -13.20 -16.85 9.13
CA THR A 229 -13.18 -18.16 8.49
C THR A 229 -11.85 -18.37 7.79
N SER A 230 -11.06 -19.37 8.22
CA SER A 230 -9.78 -19.67 7.57
C SER A 230 -9.96 -20.22 6.15
N PRO A 231 -9.13 -19.81 5.16
CA PRO A 231 -9.13 -20.39 3.82
C PRO A 231 -8.75 -21.89 3.82
N ARG A 232 -8.17 -22.40 4.91
CA ARG A 232 -7.82 -23.83 5.08
C ARG A 232 -9.03 -24.73 5.35
N THR A 233 -10.23 -24.16 5.55
CA THR A 233 -11.47 -24.92 5.75
C THR A 233 -12.03 -25.53 4.46
N GLY A 234 -11.43 -25.22 3.30
CA GLY A 234 -11.78 -25.81 2.01
C GLY A 234 -13.11 -25.28 1.48
N GLY A 235 -13.94 -26.13 0.88
CA GLY A 235 -15.13 -25.72 0.14
C GLY A 235 -16.11 -24.81 0.91
N ALA A 236 -16.18 -24.91 2.23
CA ALA A 236 -17.01 -24.02 3.06
C ALA A 236 -16.56 -22.55 3.04
N PHE A 237 -15.28 -22.30 2.72
CA PHE A 237 -14.74 -20.96 2.51
C PHE A 237 -15.14 -20.42 1.13
N PHE A 238 -15.03 -21.25 0.08
CA PHE A 238 -15.17 -20.81 -1.31
C PHE A 238 -16.62 -20.79 -1.84
N ASN A 239 -17.54 -21.54 -1.23
CA ASN A 239 -18.88 -21.74 -1.81
C ASN A 239 -19.94 -20.70 -1.38
N LYS A 240 -19.51 -19.47 -1.09
CA LYS A 240 -20.36 -18.43 -0.48
C LYS A 240 -20.60 -17.22 -1.39
N GLY A 241 -19.85 -17.09 -2.48
CA GLY A 241 -19.91 -15.97 -3.40
C GLY A 241 -21.17 -15.95 -4.25
N GLY A 242 -21.63 -14.76 -4.57
CA GLY A 242 -22.62 -14.51 -5.63
C GLY A 242 -22.03 -13.56 -6.68
N ASP A 243 -22.39 -13.79 -7.94
CA ASP A 243 -21.79 -13.08 -9.09
C ASP A 243 -22.80 -12.15 -9.77
N GLY A 244 -22.29 -11.14 -10.47
CA GLY A 244 -23.08 -10.33 -11.41
C GLY A 244 -22.24 -9.62 -12.45
N TYR A 245 -22.91 -8.95 -13.38
CA TYR A 245 -22.28 -8.17 -14.44
C TYR A 245 -23.10 -6.93 -14.77
N ASN A 246 -22.41 -5.82 -15.02
CA ASN A 246 -23.00 -4.57 -15.49
C ASN A 246 -22.38 -4.19 -16.84
N ASP A 247 -23.20 -4.24 -17.90
CA ASP A 247 -22.79 -3.97 -19.28
C ASP A 247 -22.26 -2.53 -19.45
N SER A 248 -22.93 -1.54 -18.87
CA SER A 248 -22.59 -0.12 -19.04
C SER A 248 -21.22 0.23 -18.45
N LEU A 249 -20.89 -0.38 -17.30
CA LEU A 249 -19.59 -0.21 -16.65
C LEU A 249 -18.55 -1.24 -17.09
N ARG A 250 -18.98 -2.27 -17.83
CA ARG A 250 -18.17 -3.42 -18.28
C ARG A 250 -17.43 -4.03 -17.08
N ILE A 251 -18.17 -4.34 -16.02
CA ILE A 251 -17.63 -4.85 -14.75
C ILE A 251 -18.37 -6.12 -14.33
N ALA A 252 -17.62 -7.22 -14.21
CA ALA A 252 -18.08 -8.44 -13.57
C ALA A 252 -17.72 -8.36 -12.09
N TYR A 253 -18.58 -8.83 -11.18
CA TYR A 253 -18.32 -8.71 -9.75
C TYR A 253 -18.74 -9.94 -8.97
N GLU A 254 -18.12 -10.11 -7.80
CA GLU A 254 -18.51 -11.05 -6.75
C GLU A 254 -18.76 -10.31 -5.43
N PHE A 255 -19.67 -10.85 -4.60
CA PHE A 255 -19.92 -10.43 -3.22
C PHE A 255 -20.11 -11.64 -2.28
N ASP A 256 -19.94 -11.41 -0.98
CA ASP A 256 -20.20 -12.43 0.04
C ASP A 256 -21.72 -12.58 0.27
N ALA A 257 -22.36 -13.53 -0.40
CA ALA A 257 -23.81 -13.69 -0.32
C ALA A 257 -24.27 -14.27 1.03
N THR A 258 -23.54 -15.24 1.61
CA THR A 258 -23.99 -15.99 2.82
C THR A 258 -22.88 -16.45 3.77
N GLY A 259 -21.63 -16.09 3.53
CA GLY A 259 -20.49 -16.62 4.24
C GLY A 259 -20.27 -16.00 5.62
N ASP A 260 -19.77 -14.75 5.69
CA ASP A 260 -19.51 -14.02 6.93
C ASP A 260 -20.37 -12.75 6.94
N VAL A 261 -21.68 -12.95 6.93
CA VAL A 261 -22.68 -11.88 6.85
C VAL A 261 -22.43 -10.83 7.95
N GLY A 262 -22.24 -9.57 7.56
CA GLY A 262 -21.93 -8.46 8.45
C GLY A 262 -20.44 -8.29 8.79
N PHE A 263 -19.56 -9.21 8.39
CA PHE A 263 -18.11 -9.14 8.63
C PHE A 263 -17.28 -9.00 7.36
N SER A 264 -17.77 -9.47 6.21
CA SER A 264 -17.18 -9.19 4.89
C SER A 264 -17.80 -7.93 4.27
N ASP A 265 -19.12 -7.95 4.03
CA ASP A 265 -19.92 -6.84 3.48
C ASP A 265 -19.18 -5.98 2.42
N SER A 266 -18.59 -6.66 1.44
CA SER A 266 -17.75 -6.06 0.40
C SER A 266 -18.02 -6.69 -0.96
N TYR A 267 -17.52 -6.04 -2.00
CA TYR A 267 -17.55 -6.45 -3.40
C TYR A 267 -16.14 -6.43 -3.97
N VAL A 268 -15.88 -7.32 -4.94
CA VAL A 268 -14.78 -7.19 -5.89
C VAL A 268 -15.34 -7.16 -7.30
N GLY A 269 -14.82 -6.25 -8.12
CA GLY A 269 -15.16 -6.11 -9.52
C GLY A 269 -13.93 -6.24 -10.41
N ILE A 270 -14.08 -6.97 -11.51
CA ILE A 270 -13.10 -7.11 -12.59
C ILE A 270 -13.67 -6.37 -13.78
N GLN A 271 -13.05 -5.23 -14.10
CA GLN A 271 -13.57 -4.25 -15.03
C GLN A 271 -12.70 -4.17 -16.28
N PHE A 272 -13.33 -4.12 -17.45
CA PHE A 272 -12.64 -3.82 -18.71
C PHE A 272 -12.68 -2.30 -18.99
N LEU A 273 -11.52 -1.67 -19.14
CA LEU A 273 -11.41 -0.22 -19.31
C LEU A 273 -11.28 0.17 -20.79
N GLY A 274 -10.47 -0.56 -21.57
CA GLY A 274 -10.31 -0.29 -23.00
C GLY A 274 -9.13 -1.01 -23.64
N ALA A 275 -8.93 -0.74 -24.93
CA ALA A 275 -7.83 -1.27 -25.73
C ALA A 275 -7.39 -0.28 -26.82
N SER A 276 -6.16 -0.39 -27.30
CA SER A 276 -5.60 0.50 -28.34
C SER A 276 -6.01 0.15 -29.77
N LYS A 277 -6.62 -1.01 -29.99
CA LYS A 277 -7.22 -1.41 -31.27
C LYS A 277 -8.73 -1.44 -31.14
N SER A 278 -9.46 -1.31 -32.25
CA SER A 278 -10.91 -1.47 -32.27
C SER A 278 -11.30 -2.90 -31.86
N TYR A 279 -12.29 -2.99 -30.98
CA TYR A 279 -12.86 -4.22 -30.44
C TYR A 279 -14.39 -4.16 -30.53
N GLY A 280 -15.04 -5.32 -30.39
CA GLY A 280 -16.49 -5.40 -30.23
C GLY A 280 -16.95 -4.96 -28.83
N ASN A 281 -17.89 -5.68 -28.23
CA ASN A 281 -18.28 -5.44 -26.84
C ASN A 281 -17.40 -6.23 -25.86
N ALA A 282 -17.37 -5.78 -24.60
CA ALA A 282 -16.90 -6.62 -23.51
C ALA A 282 -17.88 -7.77 -23.28
N ASN A 283 -17.34 -8.94 -22.96
CA ASN A 283 -18.06 -10.18 -22.73
C ASN A 283 -17.85 -10.63 -21.30
N PHE A 284 -18.89 -11.21 -20.70
CA PHE A 284 -18.86 -11.81 -19.38
C PHE A 284 -19.30 -13.27 -19.45
N VAL A 285 -18.55 -14.15 -18.78
CA VAL A 285 -18.94 -15.53 -18.52
C VAL A 285 -18.58 -15.89 -17.07
N SER A 286 -19.38 -16.75 -16.45
CA SER A 286 -19.05 -17.37 -15.17
C SER A 286 -19.31 -18.88 -15.25
N TRP A 287 -18.56 -19.66 -14.49
CA TRP A 287 -18.78 -21.10 -14.34
C TRP A 287 -18.47 -21.55 -12.93
N GLN A 288 -19.02 -22.72 -12.56
CA GLN A 288 -18.90 -23.25 -11.22
C GLN A 288 -17.78 -24.29 -11.16
N TYR A 289 -16.94 -24.18 -10.13
CA TYR A 289 -15.84 -25.09 -9.89
C TYR A 289 -16.32 -26.55 -9.83
N ARG A 290 -15.75 -27.40 -10.71
CA ARG A 290 -16.06 -28.84 -10.85
C ARG A 290 -17.53 -29.16 -11.15
N ASN A 291 -18.28 -28.25 -11.78
CA ASN A 291 -19.65 -28.53 -12.20
C ASN A 291 -19.69 -29.51 -13.38
N THR A 292 -20.52 -30.54 -13.29
CA THR A 292 -20.76 -31.54 -14.36
C THR A 292 -22.24 -31.75 -14.66
N THR A 293 -23.13 -30.94 -14.08
CA THR A 293 -24.59 -31.09 -14.22
C THR A 293 -25.24 -30.04 -15.12
N ASN A 294 -24.77 -28.79 -15.12
CA ASN A 294 -25.31 -27.72 -15.95
C ASN A 294 -24.27 -27.20 -16.96
N SER A 295 -24.49 -27.48 -18.25
CA SER A 295 -23.57 -27.14 -19.34
C SER A 295 -23.30 -25.64 -19.51
N ASN A 296 -24.21 -24.77 -19.05
CA ASN A 296 -23.97 -23.32 -19.05
C ASN A 296 -22.83 -22.92 -18.09
N PHE A 297 -22.57 -23.71 -17.06
CA PHE A 297 -21.61 -23.41 -16.00
C PHE A 297 -20.48 -24.43 -15.91
N PHE A 298 -20.17 -25.12 -17.03
CA PHE A 298 -18.98 -25.98 -17.11
C PHE A 298 -17.72 -25.14 -17.31
N ALA A 299 -16.66 -25.53 -16.61
CA ALA A 299 -15.30 -25.05 -16.84
C ALA A 299 -14.80 -25.55 -18.21
N PRO A 300 -14.15 -24.70 -19.02
CA PRO A 300 -13.65 -25.11 -20.33
C PRO A 300 -12.46 -26.07 -20.17
N GLN A 301 -12.45 -27.16 -20.96
CA GLN A 301 -11.44 -28.22 -20.85
C GLN A 301 -10.32 -28.13 -21.91
N ASP A 302 -10.55 -27.38 -22.98
CA ASP A 302 -9.64 -27.26 -24.13
C ASP A 302 -9.71 -25.84 -24.72
N ASP A 303 -8.81 -25.53 -25.66
CA ASP A 303 -8.72 -24.21 -26.29
C ASP A 303 -9.97 -23.82 -27.08
N ILE A 304 -10.69 -24.79 -27.66
CA ILE A 304 -11.94 -24.51 -28.39
C ILE A 304 -12.99 -23.98 -27.40
N GLN A 305 -13.12 -24.64 -26.25
CA GLN A 305 -14.04 -24.23 -25.20
C GLN A 305 -13.59 -22.92 -24.54
N ARG A 306 -12.30 -22.75 -24.22
CA ARG A 306 -11.76 -21.51 -23.64
C ARG A 306 -11.99 -20.32 -24.58
N TYR A 307 -11.78 -20.51 -25.88
CA TYR A 307 -12.01 -19.48 -26.88
C TYR A 307 -13.50 -19.11 -26.96
N ARG A 308 -14.41 -20.09 -26.87
CA ARG A 308 -15.86 -19.78 -26.77
C ARG A 308 -16.21 -18.99 -25.50
N LYS A 309 -15.55 -19.25 -24.37
CA LYS A 309 -15.72 -18.47 -23.14
C LYS A 309 -15.25 -17.02 -23.34
N LEU A 310 -14.09 -16.80 -23.96
CA LEU A 310 -13.59 -15.46 -24.35
C LEU A 310 -14.55 -14.73 -25.31
N GLN A 311 -15.32 -15.46 -26.11
CA GLN A 311 -16.36 -14.87 -26.96
C GLN A 311 -17.63 -14.49 -26.19
N GLY A 312 -17.77 -14.85 -24.91
CA GLY A 312 -18.95 -14.56 -24.09
C GLY A 312 -20.00 -15.65 -24.01
N PHE A 313 -19.71 -16.86 -24.50
CA PHE A 313 -20.68 -17.97 -24.45
C PHE A 313 -20.56 -18.77 -23.15
N PHE A 314 -21.68 -18.97 -22.46
CA PHE A 314 -21.76 -19.82 -21.27
C PHE A 314 -21.78 -21.31 -21.65
N GLY A 315 -22.80 -21.74 -22.38
CA GLY A 315 -22.96 -23.09 -22.91
C GLY A 315 -23.90 -23.08 -24.11
N GLY A 316 -23.63 -23.90 -25.13
CA GLY A 316 -24.28 -23.74 -26.43
C GLY A 316 -24.09 -22.30 -26.93
N ASP A 317 -25.19 -21.65 -27.30
CA ASP A 317 -25.20 -20.25 -27.77
C ASP A 317 -25.74 -19.26 -26.71
N ASN A 318 -25.88 -19.69 -25.46
CA ASN A 318 -26.34 -18.83 -24.36
C ASN A 318 -25.26 -17.80 -23.95
N ARG A 319 -25.71 -16.59 -23.63
CA ARG A 319 -24.90 -15.45 -23.19
C ARG A 319 -25.54 -14.77 -21.98
N TRP A 320 -24.78 -13.88 -21.31
CA TRP A 320 -25.36 -13.00 -20.30
C TRP A 320 -26.56 -12.23 -20.86
N GLY A 321 -27.68 -12.24 -20.13
CA GLY A 321 -28.94 -11.61 -20.58
C GLY A 321 -29.70 -12.34 -21.70
N ALA A 322 -29.13 -13.42 -22.28
CA ALA A 322 -29.74 -14.19 -23.36
C ALA A 322 -29.54 -15.70 -23.15
N GLY A 323 -30.51 -16.34 -22.51
CA GLY A 323 -30.45 -17.78 -22.16
C GLY A 323 -29.80 -18.07 -20.80
N ILE A 324 -29.18 -17.08 -20.17
CA ILE A 324 -28.71 -17.12 -18.77
C ILE A 324 -29.58 -16.20 -17.93
N ASN A 325 -30.15 -16.74 -16.85
CA ASN A 325 -30.85 -15.95 -15.84
C ASN A 325 -29.81 -15.30 -14.89
N PRO A 326 -29.70 -13.96 -14.82
CA PRO A 326 -28.81 -13.27 -13.89
C PRO A 326 -28.97 -13.69 -12.42
N ASP A 327 -30.21 -13.94 -11.98
CA ASP A 327 -30.46 -14.32 -10.58
C ASP A 327 -29.85 -15.67 -10.21
N ALA A 328 -29.62 -16.55 -11.18
CA ALA A 328 -28.95 -17.83 -10.93
C ALA A 328 -27.49 -17.64 -10.50
N LEU A 329 -26.84 -16.58 -10.96
CA LEU A 329 -25.44 -16.27 -10.65
C LEU A 329 -25.28 -15.60 -9.28
N LYS A 330 -26.31 -14.91 -8.79
CA LYS A 330 -26.35 -14.34 -7.43
C LYS A 330 -26.46 -15.37 -6.31
N THR A 331 -26.84 -16.60 -6.64
CA THR A 331 -26.96 -17.69 -5.64
C THR A 331 -25.58 -18.09 -5.08
N PRO A 332 -25.44 -18.35 -3.77
CA PRO A 332 -24.15 -18.75 -3.19
C PRO A 332 -23.55 -19.97 -3.88
N SER A 333 -22.32 -19.85 -4.36
CA SER A 333 -21.59 -20.94 -4.99
C SER A 333 -20.08 -20.69 -4.95
N ASN A 334 -19.31 -21.62 -5.51
CA ASN A 334 -17.90 -21.44 -5.83
C ASN A 334 -17.82 -21.25 -7.36
N ARG A 335 -17.75 -20.00 -7.80
CA ARG A 335 -17.74 -19.63 -9.22
C ARG A 335 -16.53 -18.78 -9.55
N SER A 336 -16.11 -18.87 -10.79
CA SER A 336 -15.09 -18.00 -11.36
C SER A 336 -15.71 -17.09 -12.41
N LEU A 337 -15.12 -15.91 -12.55
CA LEU A 337 -15.53 -14.85 -13.47
C LEU A 337 -14.53 -14.78 -14.62
N LEU A 338 -15.01 -14.58 -15.84
CA LEU A 338 -14.20 -14.20 -16.99
C LEU A 338 -14.82 -12.96 -17.62
N ILE A 339 -14.07 -11.86 -17.61
CA ILE A 339 -14.36 -10.69 -18.44
C ILE A 339 -13.35 -10.61 -19.58
N SER A 340 -13.83 -10.32 -20.79
CA SER A 340 -12.97 -10.29 -21.98
C SER A 340 -13.44 -9.27 -22.99
N ALA A 341 -12.54 -8.79 -23.83
CA ALA A 341 -12.85 -7.96 -24.98
C ALA A 341 -12.10 -8.49 -26.19
N GLY A 342 -12.69 -8.37 -27.36
CA GLY A 342 -12.06 -8.86 -28.57
C GLY A 342 -12.94 -8.79 -29.80
N GLY A 343 -12.69 -9.73 -30.71
CA GLY A 343 -13.02 -9.53 -32.13
C GLY A 343 -11.98 -8.61 -32.80
N PHE A 344 -10.76 -8.59 -32.28
CA PHE A 344 -9.67 -7.85 -32.90
C PHE A 344 -9.29 -8.55 -34.21
N ASN A 345 -9.40 -7.82 -35.33
CA ASN A 345 -9.27 -8.43 -36.66
C ASN A 345 -7.90 -9.04 -36.90
N SER A 346 -6.80 -8.33 -36.63
CA SER A 346 -5.45 -8.84 -36.89
C SER A 346 -4.35 -8.15 -36.08
N LEU A 347 -3.34 -8.92 -35.70
CA LEU A 347 -2.08 -8.46 -35.10
C LEU A 347 -0.91 -9.07 -35.88
N ALA A 348 -0.18 -8.22 -36.62
CA ALA A 348 0.95 -8.66 -37.45
C ALA A 348 2.17 -9.06 -36.60
N PRO A 349 3.08 -9.88 -37.14
CA PRO A 349 4.40 -10.11 -36.53
C PRO A 349 5.10 -8.81 -36.16
N GLY A 350 5.51 -8.67 -34.91
CA GLY A 350 6.19 -7.48 -34.37
C GLY A 350 5.27 -6.38 -33.85
N ASP A 351 3.99 -6.37 -34.23
CA ASP A 351 3.01 -5.38 -33.76
C ASP A 351 2.59 -5.65 -32.31
N SER A 352 2.02 -4.63 -31.67
CA SER A 352 1.47 -4.71 -30.31
C SER A 352 0.04 -4.20 -30.23
N VAL A 353 -0.70 -4.70 -29.26
CA VAL A 353 -1.97 -4.18 -28.81
C VAL A 353 -1.89 -3.93 -27.31
N ASN A 354 -2.53 -2.88 -26.85
CA ASN A 354 -2.68 -2.57 -25.44
C ASN A 354 -4.11 -2.90 -25.01
N VAL A 355 -4.28 -3.57 -23.87
CA VAL A 355 -5.57 -3.94 -23.29
C VAL A 355 -5.53 -3.68 -21.78
N THR A 356 -6.52 -3.00 -21.24
CA THR A 356 -6.50 -2.53 -19.84
C THR A 356 -7.73 -2.97 -19.07
N PHE A 357 -7.48 -3.43 -17.84
CA PHE A 357 -8.50 -3.83 -16.87
C PHE A 357 -8.28 -3.12 -15.53
N ALA A 358 -9.27 -3.17 -14.64
CA ALA A 358 -9.13 -2.80 -13.24
C ALA A 358 -9.68 -3.89 -12.31
N ILE A 359 -9.05 -4.06 -11.16
CA ILE A 359 -9.64 -4.71 -9.99
C ILE A 359 -10.18 -3.58 -9.10
N VAL A 360 -11.46 -3.61 -8.78
CA VAL A 360 -12.17 -2.57 -8.04
C VAL A 360 -12.84 -3.19 -6.83
N CYS A 361 -12.48 -2.77 -5.63
CA CYS A 361 -13.14 -3.23 -4.41
C CYS A 361 -14.01 -2.13 -3.82
N ALA A 362 -15.06 -2.53 -3.10
CA ALA A 362 -15.97 -1.59 -2.47
C ALA A 362 -16.71 -2.21 -1.30
N LYS A 363 -16.85 -1.47 -0.21
CA LYS A 363 -17.76 -1.86 0.88
C LYS A 363 -19.21 -1.82 0.38
N LYS A 364 -20.00 -2.82 0.72
CA LYS A 364 -21.46 -2.84 0.48
C LYS A 364 -22.11 -1.61 1.10
N PHE A 365 -22.97 -0.95 0.33
CA PHE A 365 -23.75 0.17 0.84
C PHE A 365 -25.00 -0.31 1.59
N GLY A 366 -25.32 0.32 2.72
CA GLY A 366 -26.51 0.00 3.52
C GLY A 366 -26.41 -1.29 4.34
N ASN A 367 -27.43 -1.50 5.18
CA ASN A 367 -27.43 -2.55 6.21
C ASN A 367 -28.25 -3.80 5.84
N ASP A 368 -28.89 -3.80 4.67
CA ASP A 368 -29.64 -4.97 4.19
C ASP A 368 -28.72 -6.17 3.97
N LEU A 369 -29.29 -7.37 4.02
CA LEU A 369 -28.56 -8.63 3.83
C LEU A 369 -27.82 -8.62 2.48
N PRO A 370 -26.54 -9.00 2.45
CA PRO A 370 -25.75 -8.98 1.21
C PRO A 370 -26.32 -9.90 0.13
N SER A 371 -27.01 -10.98 0.51
CA SER A 371 -27.71 -11.89 -0.41
C SER A 371 -28.75 -11.23 -1.32
N PHE A 372 -29.20 -10.01 -1.01
CA PHE A 372 -30.16 -9.29 -1.85
C PHE A 372 -29.53 -8.72 -3.11
N ASP A 373 -28.24 -8.36 -3.06
CA ASP A 373 -27.50 -7.69 -4.14
C ASP A 373 -28.36 -6.66 -4.89
N SER A 374 -28.93 -5.70 -4.14
CA SER A 374 -29.76 -4.64 -4.71
C SER A 374 -28.91 -3.60 -5.44
N GLU A 375 -29.52 -2.80 -6.30
CA GLU A 375 -28.80 -1.68 -6.95
C GLU A 375 -28.29 -0.66 -5.93
N ILE A 376 -29.03 -0.45 -4.84
CA ILE A 376 -28.61 0.44 -3.75
C ILE A 376 -27.35 -0.09 -3.06
N GLN A 377 -27.24 -1.40 -2.84
CA GLN A 377 -26.05 -2.03 -2.23
C GLN A 377 -24.77 -1.86 -3.06
N LYS A 378 -24.91 -1.74 -4.39
CA LYS A 378 -23.81 -1.58 -5.35
C LYS A 378 -23.37 -0.13 -5.56
N THR A 379 -23.97 0.84 -4.87
CA THR A 379 -23.66 2.28 -5.00
C THR A 379 -22.16 2.56 -4.95
N ASN A 380 -21.46 2.02 -3.95
CA ASN A 380 -20.02 2.23 -3.80
C ASN A 380 -19.22 1.52 -4.90
N LEU A 381 -19.57 0.29 -5.26
CA LEU A 381 -18.88 -0.45 -6.32
C LEU A 381 -18.93 0.30 -7.65
N TYR A 382 -20.10 0.80 -8.04
CA TYR A 382 -20.29 1.51 -9.29
C TYR A 382 -19.65 2.91 -9.28
N SER A 383 -19.68 3.59 -8.14
CA SER A 383 -18.92 4.84 -7.96
C SER A 383 -17.42 4.59 -8.15
N ASN A 384 -16.88 3.57 -7.47
CA ASN A 384 -15.47 3.21 -7.53
C ASN A 384 -15.03 2.78 -8.95
N ALA A 385 -15.87 2.00 -9.64
CA ALA A 385 -15.66 1.61 -11.03
C ALA A 385 -15.67 2.81 -12.00
N GLY A 386 -16.46 3.85 -11.68
CA GLY A 386 -16.45 5.12 -12.41
C GLY A 386 -15.10 5.84 -12.30
N TRP A 387 -14.48 5.82 -11.12
CA TRP A 387 -13.15 6.39 -10.90
C TRP A 387 -12.04 5.63 -11.63
N ALA A 388 -12.11 4.30 -11.69
CA ALA A 388 -11.18 3.50 -12.49
C ALA A 388 -11.27 3.84 -13.99
N ILE A 389 -12.49 4.07 -14.52
CA ILE A 389 -12.68 4.55 -15.90
C ILE A 389 -12.06 5.94 -16.11
N ARG A 390 -12.26 6.87 -15.18
CA ARG A 390 -11.69 8.22 -15.25
C ARG A 390 -10.17 8.19 -15.25
N ALA A 391 -9.56 7.41 -14.36
CA ALA A 391 -8.11 7.20 -14.34
C ALA A 391 -7.61 6.70 -15.70
N TYR A 392 -8.22 5.64 -16.25
CA TYR A 392 -7.81 5.10 -17.56
C TYR A 392 -7.99 6.09 -18.72
N ARG A 393 -9.05 6.89 -18.70
CA ARG A 393 -9.30 7.92 -19.71
C ARG A 393 -8.24 9.01 -19.68
N GLY A 394 -7.88 9.47 -18.48
CA GLY A 394 -7.00 10.63 -18.31
C GLY A 394 -7.58 11.83 -19.07
N GLU A 395 -6.85 12.32 -20.07
CA GLU A 395 -7.25 13.45 -20.91
C GLU A 395 -8.44 13.18 -21.84
N ASP A 396 -8.72 11.92 -22.20
CA ASP A 396 -9.81 11.49 -23.09
C ASP A 396 -11.17 11.54 -22.37
N ARG A 397 -11.69 12.76 -22.12
CA ARG A 397 -12.81 13.01 -21.20
C ARG A 397 -14.08 12.29 -21.66
N ASN A 398 -14.33 12.27 -22.97
CA ASN A 398 -15.49 11.62 -23.55
C ASN A 398 -15.28 10.11 -23.84
N GLY A 399 -14.03 9.63 -23.83
CA GLY A 399 -13.69 8.21 -24.05
C GLY A 399 -13.76 7.78 -25.52
N ASN A 400 -13.66 8.71 -26.48
CA ASN A 400 -13.70 8.43 -27.91
C ASN A 400 -12.33 7.98 -28.46
N GLY A 401 -11.26 8.09 -27.67
CA GLY A 401 -9.89 7.73 -28.07
C GLY A 401 -9.24 8.73 -29.02
N ILE A 402 -9.77 9.95 -29.12
CA ILE A 402 -9.29 11.08 -29.91
C ILE A 402 -8.99 12.22 -28.94
N LEU A 403 -7.87 12.92 -29.13
CA LEU A 403 -7.54 14.10 -28.33
C LEU A 403 -8.34 15.29 -28.87
N ASP A 404 -9.37 15.72 -28.15
CA ASP A 404 -10.23 16.84 -28.52
C ASP A 404 -9.64 18.21 -28.09
N GLU A 405 -10.17 19.31 -28.65
CA GLU A 405 -9.71 20.66 -28.31
C GLU A 405 -9.93 20.96 -26.82
N GLY A 406 -8.85 21.28 -26.10
CA GLY A 406 -8.88 21.56 -24.66
C GLY A 406 -8.68 20.34 -23.75
N GLU A 407 -8.41 19.15 -24.31
CA GLU A 407 -8.05 17.95 -23.56
C GLU A 407 -6.54 17.78 -23.35
N ASP A 408 -5.72 18.39 -24.21
CA ASP A 408 -4.24 18.33 -24.18
C ASP A 408 -3.67 19.24 -23.07
N SER A 409 -3.57 18.71 -21.85
CA SER A 409 -3.14 19.47 -20.68
C SER A 409 -1.63 19.71 -20.66
N ASP A 410 -0.83 18.82 -21.26
CA ASP A 410 0.63 18.92 -21.29
C ASP A 410 1.20 19.46 -22.62
N GLY A 411 0.38 19.55 -23.66
CA GLY A 411 0.73 20.12 -24.96
C GLY A 411 1.52 19.19 -25.88
N ASP A 412 1.57 17.88 -25.58
CA ASP A 412 2.35 16.89 -26.32
C ASP A 412 1.62 16.33 -27.56
N LYS A 413 0.34 16.71 -27.74
CA LYS A 413 -0.56 16.30 -28.82
C LYS A 413 -0.90 14.82 -28.83
N LYS A 414 -0.85 14.15 -27.68
CA LYS A 414 -1.30 12.78 -27.48
C LYS A 414 -2.20 12.72 -26.26
N ILE A 415 -3.03 11.68 -26.22
CA ILE A 415 -3.84 11.40 -25.04
C ILE A 415 -2.93 10.84 -23.95
N THR A 416 -2.85 11.56 -22.84
CA THR A 416 -2.21 11.06 -21.63
C THR A 416 -3.23 10.34 -20.76
N ARG A 417 -3.00 9.03 -20.57
CA ARG A 417 -3.84 8.13 -19.76
C ARG A 417 -3.30 8.03 -18.34
N TYR A 418 -4.12 7.53 -17.42
CA TYR A 418 -3.75 7.23 -16.02
C TYR A 418 -3.46 8.48 -15.18
N ILE A 419 -3.95 9.63 -15.61
CA ILE A 419 -3.93 10.86 -14.83
C ILE A 419 -5.22 10.91 -13.99
N LEU A 420 -5.05 11.27 -12.73
CA LEU A 420 -6.13 11.57 -11.81
C LEU A 420 -5.98 13.02 -11.34
N PRO A 421 -7.08 13.65 -10.89
CA PRO A 421 -6.98 14.88 -10.12
C PRO A 421 -6.04 14.65 -8.94
N SER A 422 -5.30 15.66 -8.54
CA SER A 422 -4.36 15.55 -7.43
C SER A 422 -4.58 16.66 -6.43
N PRO A 423 -4.58 16.37 -5.12
CA PRO A 423 -4.55 17.43 -4.13
C PRO A 423 -3.32 18.31 -4.35
N PRO A 424 -3.32 19.56 -3.83
CA PRO A 424 -2.16 20.43 -3.93
C PRO A 424 -0.93 19.75 -3.35
N VAL A 425 0.25 19.96 -3.96
CA VAL A 425 1.50 19.38 -3.48
C VAL A 425 1.69 19.62 -1.97
N SER A 426 2.10 18.60 -1.21
CA SER A 426 2.34 18.76 0.23
C SER A 426 3.37 19.88 0.48
N PRO A 427 3.12 20.79 1.44
CA PRO A 427 4.07 21.85 1.75
C PRO A 427 5.31 21.26 2.42
N ARG A 428 6.47 21.91 2.24
CA ARG A 428 7.67 21.56 3.02
C ARG A 428 7.56 22.16 4.40
N ILE A 429 7.78 21.34 5.42
CA ILE A 429 7.53 21.71 6.82
C ILE A 429 8.81 21.65 7.65
N LYS A 430 8.99 22.64 8.53
CA LYS A 430 9.97 22.63 9.62
C LYS A 430 9.26 22.75 10.95
N VAL A 431 9.49 21.81 11.86
CA VAL A 431 8.95 21.85 13.22
C VAL A 431 10.09 22.05 14.20
N ILE A 432 9.97 23.06 15.06
CA ILE A 432 10.97 23.43 16.08
C ILE A 432 10.35 23.27 17.47
N PRO A 433 10.80 22.27 18.26
CA PRO A 433 10.39 22.14 19.65
C PRO A 433 11.15 23.10 20.58
N GLU A 434 10.41 23.71 21.50
CA GLU A 434 10.89 24.58 22.57
C GLU A 434 10.19 24.21 23.89
N SER A 435 10.51 24.92 24.99
CA SER A 435 9.89 24.61 26.28
C SER A 435 8.42 24.96 26.24
N ASN A 436 7.59 23.94 26.48
CA ASN A 436 6.13 24.00 26.48
C ASN A 436 5.51 24.53 25.18
N LYS A 437 6.28 24.55 24.08
CA LYS A 437 5.91 25.18 22.83
C LYS A 437 6.49 24.43 21.64
N VAL A 438 5.76 24.38 20.55
CA VAL A 438 6.27 23.98 19.24
C VAL A 438 5.90 25.07 18.25
N THR A 439 6.86 25.44 17.40
CA THR A 439 6.62 26.33 16.28
C THR A 439 6.76 25.54 14.97
N ILE A 440 5.73 25.64 14.13
CA ILE A 440 5.70 25.02 12.81
C ILE A 440 5.89 26.12 11.77
N TYR A 441 6.75 25.85 10.80
CA TYR A 441 6.96 26.67 9.62
C TYR A 441 6.67 25.83 8.38
N TRP A 442 6.06 26.44 7.37
CA TRP A 442 5.89 25.79 6.07
C TRP A 442 6.03 26.78 4.90
N ASP A 443 6.37 26.25 3.73
CA ASP A 443 6.48 27.04 2.51
C ASP A 443 5.15 27.16 1.76
N LYS A 444 5.15 27.97 0.70
CA LYS A 444 3.98 28.24 -0.13
C LYS A 444 3.97 27.44 -1.43
N SER A 445 4.58 26.24 -1.45
CA SER A 445 4.67 25.45 -2.69
C SER A 445 3.29 24.97 -3.16
N SER A 446 2.41 24.63 -2.21
CA SER A 446 1.05 24.13 -2.47
C SER A 446 0.19 25.13 -3.25
N GLU A 447 0.31 26.43 -2.96
CA GLU A 447 -0.42 27.51 -3.64
C GLU A 447 -0.12 27.63 -5.14
N LYS A 448 0.98 27.03 -5.61
CA LYS A 448 1.35 27.03 -7.03
C LYS A 448 1.04 25.71 -7.72
N SER A 449 0.49 24.73 -6.98
CA SER A 449 0.08 23.44 -7.52
C SER A 449 -0.94 23.65 -8.62
N VAL A 450 -0.79 22.86 -9.69
CA VAL A 450 -1.74 22.83 -10.81
C VAL A 450 -2.35 21.45 -10.80
N ASP A 451 -3.66 21.35 -10.74
CA ASP A 451 -4.36 20.07 -10.85
C ASP A 451 -4.15 19.49 -12.26
N PRO A 452 -3.66 18.24 -12.39
CA PRO A 452 -3.33 17.62 -13.67
C PRO A 452 -4.50 17.43 -14.64
N ILE A 453 -5.75 17.44 -14.17
CA ILE A 453 -6.94 17.19 -15.01
C ILE A 453 -7.60 18.50 -15.43
N SER A 454 -7.78 19.42 -14.48
CA SER A 454 -8.41 20.71 -14.74
C SER A 454 -7.45 21.73 -15.36
N GLY A 455 -6.14 21.54 -15.16
CA GLY A 455 -5.11 22.51 -15.55
C GLY A 455 -5.15 23.81 -14.75
N LYS A 456 -5.96 23.87 -13.68
CA LYS A 456 -6.15 25.05 -12.84
C LYS A 456 -5.25 25.00 -11.60
N LYS A 457 -4.97 26.18 -11.06
CA LYS A 457 -4.44 26.33 -9.69
C LYS A 457 -5.65 26.50 -8.78
N ASP A 458 -6.03 25.43 -8.12
CA ASP A 458 -7.25 25.29 -7.31
C ASP A 458 -6.94 25.08 -5.83
N PHE A 459 -5.74 25.46 -5.38
CA PHE A 459 -5.39 25.48 -3.97
C PHE A 459 -6.38 26.32 -3.17
N GLU A 460 -6.91 25.75 -2.09
CA GLU A 460 -7.87 26.40 -1.21
C GLU A 460 -7.26 26.80 0.13
N GLY A 461 -6.53 25.89 0.79
CA GLY A 461 -6.05 26.13 2.15
C GLY A 461 -5.10 25.10 2.72
N TYR A 462 -4.72 25.31 3.99
CA TYR A 462 -3.89 24.42 4.80
C TYR A 462 -4.64 23.94 6.05
N ARG A 463 -4.38 22.69 6.46
CA ARG A 463 -4.81 22.14 7.75
C ARG A 463 -3.61 21.73 8.58
N ILE A 464 -3.67 22.03 9.88
CA ILE A 464 -2.61 21.70 10.84
C ILE A 464 -3.13 20.62 11.78
N TYR A 465 -2.40 19.51 11.86
CA TYR A 465 -2.76 18.37 12.70
C TYR A 465 -1.75 18.14 13.81
N ARG A 466 -2.22 17.58 14.93
CA ARG A 466 -1.37 17.09 16.02
C ARG A 466 -1.96 15.87 16.71
N THR A 467 -1.11 14.96 17.18
CA THR A 467 -1.51 13.92 18.14
C THR A 467 -1.69 14.47 19.57
N ASN A 468 -2.32 13.69 20.45
CA ASN A 468 -2.31 13.99 21.89
C ASN A 468 -1.08 13.40 22.58
N ALA A 469 -0.70 13.98 23.72
CA ALA A 469 0.37 13.43 24.55
C ALA A 469 0.06 11.98 24.94
N GLY A 470 1.04 11.08 24.79
CA GLY A 470 0.90 9.68 25.18
C GLY A 470 0.19 8.78 24.15
N PHE A 471 -0.09 9.29 22.96
CA PHE A 471 -0.64 8.47 21.87
C PHE A 471 0.25 7.26 21.53
N ASP A 472 1.56 7.44 21.67
CA ASP A 472 2.63 6.47 21.44
C ASP A 472 2.61 5.29 22.42
N LEU A 473 1.97 5.46 23.58
CA LEU A 473 1.88 4.45 24.65
C LEU A 473 0.72 3.46 24.48
N THR A 474 -0.09 3.61 23.42
CA THR A 474 -1.23 2.72 23.15
C THR A 474 -0.85 1.53 22.26
N SER A 475 -1.57 0.41 22.39
CA SER A 475 -1.26 -0.84 21.68
C SER A 475 -1.51 -0.80 20.16
N THR A 476 -2.20 0.23 19.67
CA THR A 476 -2.51 0.46 18.26
C THR A 476 -2.05 1.85 17.86
N GLN A 477 -0.82 1.95 17.36
CA GLN A 477 -0.24 3.18 16.82
C GLN A 477 -0.77 3.46 15.40
N ASP A 478 -2.09 3.49 15.23
CA ASP A 478 -2.69 3.97 13.98
C ASP A 478 -2.54 5.50 13.94
N PHE A 479 -1.49 5.93 13.25
CA PHE A 479 -1.11 7.32 13.14
C PHE A 479 -2.26 8.19 12.63
N THR A 480 -2.89 7.77 11.53
CA THR A 480 -3.89 8.56 10.82
C THR A 480 -5.13 8.75 11.69
N LYS A 481 -5.51 7.74 12.48
CA LYS A 481 -6.62 7.87 13.45
C LYS A 481 -6.28 8.72 14.68
N SER A 482 -5.00 8.93 14.97
CA SER A 482 -4.54 9.65 16.16
C SER A 482 -4.34 11.15 15.92
N LEU A 483 -4.32 11.59 14.66
CA LEU A 483 -4.20 13.01 14.29
C LEU A 483 -5.51 13.77 14.56
N LEU A 484 -5.38 14.89 15.25
CA LEU A 484 -6.48 15.82 15.50
C LEU A 484 -6.22 17.13 14.76
N LEU A 485 -7.25 17.65 14.07
CA LEU A 485 -7.22 18.97 13.45
C LEU A 485 -7.10 20.04 14.55
N LEU A 486 -6.04 20.84 14.49
CA LEU A 486 -5.81 21.97 15.40
C LEU A 486 -6.31 23.29 14.82
N ALA A 487 -6.04 23.51 13.53
CA ALA A 487 -6.36 24.74 12.84
C ALA A 487 -6.51 24.49 11.34
N GLU A 488 -7.31 25.31 10.69
CA GLU A 488 -7.50 25.36 9.25
C GLU A 488 -7.39 26.83 8.82
N PHE A 489 -6.62 27.07 7.76
CA PHE A 489 -6.41 28.38 7.15
C PHE A 489 -6.71 28.27 5.66
N ASP A 490 -7.60 29.09 5.15
CA ASP A 490 -8.20 28.91 3.83
C ASP A 490 -8.55 30.25 3.16
N SER A 491 -8.86 30.18 1.87
CA SER A 491 -9.06 31.36 1.04
C SER A 491 -10.31 32.13 1.46
N LEU A 492 -10.35 33.42 1.14
CA LEU A 492 -11.46 34.30 1.50
C LEU A 492 -12.42 34.46 0.31
N GLY A 493 -13.72 34.48 0.59
CA GLY A 493 -14.75 34.90 -0.35
C GLY A 493 -15.37 33.78 -1.18
N ASN A 494 -15.34 32.54 -0.69
CA ASN A 494 -16.01 31.39 -1.28
C ASN A 494 -16.85 30.63 -0.23
N ASP A 495 -17.57 29.58 -0.64
CA ASP A 495 -18.39 28.74 0.26
C ASP A 495 -17.62 27.51 0.78
N ILE A 496 -16.28 27.55 0.74
CA ILE A 496 -15.40 26.44 1.10
C ILE A 496 -14.69 26.75 2.42
N GLY A 497 -14.49 25.73 3.26
CA GLY A 497 -13.80 25.84 4.54
C GLY A 497 -14.42 26.85 5.52
N PHE A 498 -13.58 27.54 6.28
CA PHE A 498 -13.95 28.53 7.31
C PHE A 498 -13.77 29.99 6.85
N ASN A 499 -13.21 30.23 5.67
CA ASN A 499 -12.85 31.56 5.15
C ASN A 499 -12.04 32.38 6.17
N SER A 500 -11.01 31.76 6.72
CA SER A 500 -10.20 32.32 7.82
C SER A 500 -9.06 33.22 7.34
N GLY A 501 -8.64 33.08 6.07
CA GLY A 501 -7.52 33.81 5.50
C GLY A 501 -6.16 33.38 6.03
N PHE A 502 -5.09 33.88 5.41
CA PHE A 502 -3.71 33.49 5.75
C PHE A 502 -2.95 34.53 6.58
N ASP A 503 -3.56 35.68 6.89
CA ASP A 503 -2.89 36.79 7.57
C ASP A 503 -2.37 36.39 8.96
N ALA A 504 -3.10 35.54 9.68
CA ALA A 504 -2.74 35.09 11.03
C ALA A 504 -1.47 34.21 11.08
N ILE A 505 -1.08 33.63 9.94
CA ILE A 505 0.07 32.73 9.83
C ILE A 505 1.17 33.27 8.92
N SER A 506 0.91 34.31 8.12
CA SER A 506 1.89 34.85 7.18
C SER A 506 3.04 35.53 7.90
N LEU A 507 4.25 35.27 7.43
CA LEU A 507 5.44 36.04 7.79
C LEU A 507 5.57 37.25 6.87
N ASP A 508 6.00 38.39 7.42
CA ASP A 508 6.30 39.60 6.64
C ASP A 508 7.41 39.32 5.60
N GLU A 509 8.41 38.54 6.00
CA GLU A 509 9.53 38.10 5.16
C GLU A 509 9.75 36.59 5.35
N PRO A 510 9.92 35.81 4.27
CA PRO A 510 10.20 34.38 4.39
C PRO A 510 11.49 34.09 5.16
N ILE A 511 11.48 33.05 6.00
CA ILE A 511 12.65 32.62 6.76
C ILE A 511 13.31 31.39 6.14
N LYS A 512 14.63 31.26 6.28
CA LYS A 512 15.40 30.05 5.96
C LYS A 512 16.12 29.52 7.19
N PHE A 513 16.30 28.20 7.26
CA PHE A 513 17.06 27.55 8.32
C PHE A 513 18.42 27.08 7.80
N ALA A 514 19.42 27.00 8.68
CA ALA A 514 20.74 26.53 8.31
C ALA A 514 20.69 25.09 7.75
N GLY A 515 21.33 24.87 6.60
CA GLY A 515 21.31 23.57 5.91
C GLY A 515 20.02 23.27 5.14
N ASP A 516 19.13 24.26 4.98
CA ASP A 516 17.83 24.13 4.33
C ASP A 516 17.63 25.28 3.34
N GLU A 517 17.43 24.97 2.06
CA GLU A 517 17.25 25.99 1.01
C GLU A 517 15.81 26.51 0.91
N THR A 518 14.87 25.89 1.62
CA THR A 518 13.44 26.20 1.59
C THR A 518 13.14 27.60 2.14
N ASN A 519 12.30 28.35 1.42
CA ASN A 519 11.78 29.64 1.90
C ASN A 519 10.45 29.40 2.63
N TYR A 520 10.47 29.47 3.95
CA TYR A 520 9.27 29.29 4.78
C TYR A 520 8.49 30.61 4.88
N GLY A 521 7.26 30.61 4.38
CA GLY A 521 6.42 31.81 4.29
C GLY A 521 5.34 31.89 5.39
N TYR A 522 5.06 30.79 6.07
CA TYR A 522 4.07 30.72 7.14
C TYR A 522 4.68 30.21 8.45
N LYS A 523 4.05 30.62 9.56
CA LYS A 523 4.41 30.25 10.92
C LYS A 523 3.15 30.05 11.78
N TYR A 524 3.14 29.00 12.58
CA TYR A 524 2.10 28.77 13.59
C TYR A 524 2.71 28.28 14.92
N GLU A 525 2.29 28.87 16.04
CA GLU A 525 2.80 28.56 17.37
C GLU A 525 1.78 27.80 18.21
N ILE A 526 2.18 26.64 18.73
CA ILE A 526 1.38 25.80 19.61
C ILE A 526 2.00 25.86 21.00
N ASN A 527 1.28 26.46 21.94
CA ASN A 527 1.70 26.63 23.34
C ASN A 527 1.08 25.56 24.26
N ASN A 528 1.48 25.57 25.53
CA ASN A 528 0.96 24.69 26.59
C ASN A 528 1.18 23.19 26.33
N LEU A 529 2.28 22.84 25.67
CA LEU A 529 2.69 21.45 25.49
C LEU A 529 3.43 20.94 26.72
N LEU A 530 3.42 19.63 26.92
CA LEU A 530 4.14 18.99 28.02
C LEU A 530 5.57 18.65 27.57
N ASN A 531 6.58 19.11 28.30
CA ASN A 531 7.97 18.75 28.00
C ASN A 531 8.21 17.26 28.18
N GLY A 532 9.09 16.69 27.36
CA GLY A 532 9.47 15.27 27.39
C GLY A 532 8.41 14.29 26.86
N TRP A 533 7.22 14.78 26.50
CA TRP A 533 6.18 14.00 25.81
C TRP A 533 6.38 14.05 24.29
N GLN A 534 6.08 12.94 23.63
CA GLN A 534 6.14 12.84 22.18
C GLN A 534 4.86 13.37 21.54
N TYR A 535 5.02 14.22 20.54
CA TYR A 535 3.94 14.71 19.68
C TYR A 535 4.31 14.49 18.22
N ILE A 536 3.31 14.33 17.37
CA ILE A 536 3.48 14.41 15.92
C ILE A 536 2.69 15.59 15.41
N PHE A 537 3.32 16.40 14.58
CA PHE A 537 2.68 17.51 13.88
C PHE A 537 2.72 17.26 12.37
N SER A 538 1.69 17.71 11.67
CA SER A 538 1.65 17.69 10.20
C SER A 538 0.91 18.91 9.69
N VAL A 539 1.26 19.34 8.48
CA VAL A 539 0.54 20.38 7.73
C VAL A 539 0.21 19.79 6.37
N THR A 540 -1.06 19.85 5.99
CA THR A 540 -1.55 19.44 4.69
C THR A 540 -2.07 20.65 3.94
N ALA A 541 -2.11 20.55 2.62
CA ALA A 541 -2.81 21.47 1.74
C ALA A 541 -4.02 20.77 1.10
N PHE A 542 -5.09 21.52 0.86
CA PHE A 542 -6.31 21.04 0.20
C PHE A 542 -6.76 22.01 -0.90
N ASP A 543 -7.49 21.47 -1.89
CA ASP A 543 -8.05 22.23 -3.02
C ASP A 543 -9.54 22.56 -2.85
N GLU A 544 -10.08 23.34 -3.78
CA GLU A 544 -11.51 23.70 -3.85
C GLU A 544 -12.41 22.49 -4.18
N GLY A 545 -11.83 21.40 -4.68
CA GLY A 545 -12.53 20.33 -5.39
C GLY A 545 -13.01 20.77 -6.78
N ASP A 546 -13.78 19.91 -7.43
CA ASP A 546 -14.34 20.17 -8.75
C ASP A 546 -15.82 19.78 -8.79
N ALA A 547 -16.69 20.75 -8.53
CA ALA A 547 -18.14 20.55 -8.51
C ALA A 547 -18.70 20.11 -9.87
N GLU A 548 -18.09 20.55 -10.99
CA GLU A 548 -18.49 20.18 -12.35
C GLU A 548 -18.26 18.67 -12.57
N ASN A 549 -17.14 18.16 -12.05
CA ASN A 549 -16.79 16.75 -12.12
C ASN A 549 -17.26 15.90 -10.92
N LYS A 550 -17.99 16.50 -9.97
CA LYS A 550 -18.46 15.89 -8.70
C LYS A 550 -17.32 15.36 -7.83
N ILE A 551 -16.23 16.12 -7.79
CA ILE A 551 -15.04 15.84 -6.99
C ILE A 551 -15.11 16.76 -5.78
N SER A 552 -15.14 16.18 -4.58
CA SER A 552 -15.00 16.96 -3.35
C SER A 552 -13.55 17.42 -3.19
N SER A 553 -13.35 18.45 -2.36
CA SER A 553 -12.01 18.91 -1.97
C SER A 553 -11.08 17.75 -1.63
N LEU A 554 -9.91 17.72 -2.26
CA LEU A 554 -8.87 16.74 -2.03
C LEU A 554 -7.80 17.36 -1.13
N GLU A 555 -7.25 16.52 -0.25
CA GLU A 555 -6.25 16.93 0.72
C GLU A 555 -4.99 16.07 0.56
N SER A 556 -3.83 16.72 0.62
CA SER A 556 -2.55 16.06 0.57
C SER A 556 -2.26 15.24 1.83
N SER A 557 -1.39 14.25 1.72
CA SER A 557 -1.18 13.26 2.79
C SER A 557 -0.60 13.87 4.07
N ALA A 558 -1.30 13.70 5.19
CA ALA A 558 -0.81 14.08 6.52
C ALA A 558 0.40 13.24 6.99
N LEU A 559 0.64 12.07 6.37
CA LEU A 559 1.78 11.20 6.67
C LEU A 559 3.09 11.79 6.11
N VAL A 560 3.05 12.36 4.91
CA VAL A 560 4.24 12.96 4.26
C VAL A 560 4.77 14.14 5.07
N GLY A 561 3.86 14.94 5.65
CA GLY A 561 4.21 16.08 6.51
C GLY A 561 4.52 15.74 7.98
N ALA A 562 4.47 14.46 8.38
CA ALA A 562 4.54 14.06 9.77
C ALA A 562 5.93 14.30 10.40
N ASN A 563 6.00 15.13 11.43
CA ASN A 563 7.21 15.43 12.19
C ASN A 563 7.04 15.05 13.66
N LYS A 564 7.81 14.04 14.11
CA LYS A 564 7.87 13.62 15.52
C LYS A 564 8.76 14.57 16.30
N VAL A 565 8.24 15.16 17.37
CA VAL A 565 8.98 16.11 18.21
C VAL A 565 8.72 15.89 19.70
N LEU A 566 9.70 16.25 20.52
CA LEU A 566 9.60 16.31 21.96
C LEU A 566 9.87 17.75 22.41
N PRO A 567 8.84 18.49 22.87
CA PRO A 567 9.02 19.79 23.49
C PRO A 567 9.93 19.70 24.70
N GLY A 568 10.72 20.74 24.93
CA GLY A 568 11.77 20.72 25.94
C GLY A 568 12.58 22.00 25.97
N THR A 569 13.40 22.17 26.99
CA THR A 569 14.25 23.37 27.10
C THR A 569 15.28 23.42 25.97
N PRO A 570 15.48 24.56 25.28
CA PRO A 570 16.58 24.72 24.32
C PRO A 570 17.95 24.66 24.99
N ALA A 571 18.99 24.39 24.20
CA ALA A 571 20.37 24.39 24.68
C ALA A 571 20.79 25.75 25.26
N THR A 572 21.43 25.76 26.44
CA THR A 572 21.89 27.00 27.08
C THR A 572 23.17 26.84 27.90
N SER A 573 24.10 27.77 27.73
CA SER A 573 25.31 27.91 28.55
C SER A 573 25.21 29.06 29.56
N ASP A 574 24.04 29.67 29.73
CA ASP A 574 23.84 30.76 30.70
C ASP A 574 24.03 30.25 32.12
N LYS A 575 24.94 30.87 32.88
CA LYS A 575 25.27 30.51 34.26
C LYS A 575 24.11 30.72 35.23
N ASN A 576 23.17 31.61 34.91
CA ASN A 576 22.06 31.97 35.77
C ASN A 576 20.86 31.01 35.65
N ILE A 577 20.84 30.15 34.64
CA ILE A 577 19.79 29.15 34.45
C ILE A 577 20.17 27.88 35.20
N GLU A 578 19.32 27.43 36.12
CA GLU A 578 19.53 26.19 36.87
C GLU A 578 19.29 24.95 35.99
N ILE A 579 20.17 23.96 36.14
CA ILE A 579 19.94 22.61 35.59
C ILE A 579 18.97 21.85 36.49
N GLY A 580 18.21 20.93 35.92
CA GLY A 580 17.30 20.11 36.70
C GLY A 580 17.02 18.75 36.08
N VAL A 581 16.14 18.03 36.76
CA VAL A 581 15.68 16.70 36.37
C VAL A 581 14.16 16.65 36.49
N TYR A 582 13.48 15.99 35.55
CA TYR A 582 12.07 15.65 35.71
C TYR A 582 11.72 14.22 35.24
N PRO A 583 10.70 13.59 35.86
CA PRO A 583 10.07 14.00 37.11
C PRO A 583 11.06 13.94 38.28
N ASN A 584 10.93 14.87 39.23
CA ASN A 584 11.75 14.92 40.43
C ASN A 584 10.89 15.40 41.61
N PRO A 585 10.53 14.52 42.58
CA PRO A 585 10.96 13.13 42.68
C PRO A 585 10.39 12.22 41.57
N TYR A 586 11.12 11.17 41.22
CA TYR A 586 10.63 10.06 40.41
C TYR A 586 10.00 8.99 41.34
N TYR A 587 8.70 8.74 41.19
CA TYR A 587 7.90 7.87 42.07
C TYR A 587 7.54 6.54 41.40
N GLY A 588 8.45 5.56 41.41
CA GLY A 588 8.23 4.17 40.97
C GLY A 588 8.01 4.00 39.46
N ASN A 589 7.07 4.76 38.91
CA ASN A 589 6.72 4.91 37.52
C ASN A 589 6.30 6.37 37.21
N ALA A 590 6.70 6.87 36.06
CA ALA A 590 6.11 8.04 35.41
C ALA A 590 4.98 7.62 34.46
N TYR A 591 4.11 8.55 34.08
CA TYR A 591 3.01 8.27 33.14
C TYR A 591 3.49 7.82 31.77
N TRP A 592 4.70 8.20 31.37
CA TRP A 592 5.29 7.80 30.10
C TRP A 592 6.10 6.51 30.17
N ASP A 593 6.23 5.88 31.33
CA ASP A 593 7.04 4.65 31.44
C ASP A 593 6.33 3.44 30.85
N GLY A 594 7.12 2.52 30.27
CA GLY A 594 6.65 1.22 29.83
C GLY A 594 6.75 0.14 30.92
N ASN A 595 6.42 -1.09 30.54
CA ASN A 595 6.26 -2.21 31.48
C ASN A 595 7.57 -2.85 31.98
N SER A 596 8.74 -2.27 31.71
CA SER A 596 10.04 -2.82 32.14
C SER A 596 10.99 -1.73 32.62
N GLU A 597 12.00 -2.09 33.42
CA GLU A 597 12.97 -1.12 33.97
C GLU A 597 13.66 -0.28 32.89
N ARG A 598 14.02 -0.87 31.75
CA ARG A 598 14.64 -0.15 30.61
C ARG A 598 13.66 0.71 29.80
N LEU A 599 12.36 0.58 30.05
CA LEU A 599 11.33 1.44 29.48
C LEU A 599 10.93 2.55 30.45
N ARG A 600 11.74 2.83 31.47
CA ARG A 600 11.56 4.02 32.31
C ARG A 600 12.40 5.16 31.76
N LYS A 601 12.02 6.40 32.05
CA LYS A 601 12.90 7.54 31.76
C LYS A 601 12.66 8.76 32.66
N ILE A 602 13.76 9.45 32.95
CA ILE A 602 13.79 10.83 33.42
C ILE A 602 14.52 11.70 32.39
N TYR A 603 14.34 13.01 32.45
CA TYR A 603 15.06 13.97 31.62
C TYR A 603 15.92 14.89 32.47
N PHE A 604 17.16 15.09 32.04
CA PHE A 604 17.96 16.25 32.44
C PHE A 604 17.62 17.41 31.51
N TYR A 605 17.46 18.62 32.04
CA TYR A 605 17.05 19.80 31.27
C TYR A 605 17.90 21.05 31.58
N ASN A 606 17.75 22.08 30.74
CA ASN A 606 18.59 23.28 30.68
C ASN A 606 20.07 22.97 30.43
N LEU A 607 20.33 21.99 29.56
CA LEU A 607 21.68 21.53 29.22
C LEU A 607 22.37 22.47 28.21
N PRO A 608 23.70 22.61 28.28
CA PRO A 608 24.49 23.18 27.19
C PRO A 608 24.42 22.34 25.92
N ALA A 609 24.72 22.94 24.77
CA ALA A 609 24.66 22.26 23.46
C ALA A 609 25.59 21.03 23.37
N GLU A 610 26.70 21.02 24.11
CA GLU A 610 27.56 19.85 24.30
C GLU A 610 28.02 19.79 25.75
N CYS A 611 27.69 18.69 26.44
CA CYS A 611 28.07 18.51 27.84
C CYS A 611 28.27 17.03 28.23
N GLU A 612 28.98 16.83 29.33
CA GLU A 612 29.05 15.54 30.03
C GLU A 612 28.23 15.60 31.31
N ILE A 613 27.23 14.71 31.42
CA ILE A 613 26.42 14.53 32.62
C ILE A 613 27.01 13.34 33.39
N THR A 614 27.40 13.55 34.64
CA THR A 614 27.84 12.47 35.53
C THR A 614 26.91 12.37 36.72
N ILE A 615 26.42 11.17 36.99
CA ILE A 615 25.47 10.87 38.08
C ILE A 615 26.22 10.12 39.18
N TYR A 616 25.96 10.50 40.43
CA TYR A 616 26.63 9.98 41.62
C TYR A 616 25.64 9.55 42.69
N THR A 617 26.05 8.56 43.50
CA THR A 617 25.43 8.29 44.80
C THR A 617 25.78 9.42 45.79
N LEU A 618 25.07 9.49 46.93
CA LEU A 618 25.43 10.42 48.02
C LEU A 618 26.85 10.20 48.58
N SER A 619 27.37 8.97 48.46
CA SER A 619 28.73 8.61 48.87
C SER A 619 29.80 9.03 47.86
N GLY A 620 29.40 9.54 46.69
CA GLY A 620 30.31 9.99 45.62
C GLY A 620 30.66 8.94 44.59
N ASP A 621 30.07 7.74 44.63
CA ASP A 621 30.30 6.70 43.63
C ASP A 621 29.63 7.08 42.31
N ILE A 622 30.34 6.88 41.20
CA ILE A 622 29.80 7.15 39.86
C ILE A 622 28.82 6.05 39.47
N VAL A 623 27.59 6.45 39.15
CA VAL A 623 26.51 5.57 38.70
C VAL A 623 26.48 5.49 37.17
N LYS A 624 26.59 6.63 36.51
CA LYS A 624 26.44 6.75 35.05
C LYS A 624 27.18 7.98 34.52
N LYS A 625 27.83 7.85 33.37
CA LYS A 625 28.28 8.97 32.55
C LYS A 625 27.53 9.02 31.23
N ILE A 626 27.08 10.22 30.85
CA ILE A 626 26.30 10.47 29.65
C ILE A 626 26.94 11.62 28.89
N ARG A 627 27.10 11.44 27.58
CA ARG A 627 27.53 12.52 26.67
C ARG A 627 26.29 13.06 25.96
N HIS A 628 26.01 14.34 26.17
CA HIS A 628 24.91 15.01 25.51
C HIS A 628 25.42 15.92 24.39
N ASN A 629 24.70 15.89 23.27
CA ASN A 629 24.83 16.82 22.15
C ASN A 629 23.42 17.32 21.80
N LYS A 630 23.29 18.59 21.42
CA LYS A 630 22.01 19.20 21.04
C LYS A 630 21.25 18.50 19.90
N GLU A 631 21.95 17.74 19.05
CA GLU A 631 21.36 16.96 17.96
C GLU A 631 20.89 15.57 18.42
N SER A 632 21.03 15.24 19.72
CA SER A 632 20.52 14.00 20.29
C SER A 632 18.99 13.93 20.18
N ASN A 633 18.50 12.77 19.75
CA ASN A 633 17.08 12.47 19.61
C ASN A 633 16.56 11.46 20.65
N GLY A 634 17.40 11.06 21.62
CA GLY A 634 17.06 10.06 22.65
C GLY A 634 17.07 8.60 22.19
N SER A 635 17.42 8.30 20.93
CA SER A 635 17.47 6.92 20.43
C SER A 635 18.51 6.04 21.15
N ASP A 636 19.37 6.62 21.98
CA ASP A 636 20.29 5.92 22.87
C ASP A 636 19.61 5.28 24.10
N VAL A 637 18.30 5.48 24.27
CA VAL A 637 17.50 4.89 25.34
C VAL A 637 16.42 3.94 24.77
N ARG A 638 16.30 2.75 25.37
CA ARG A 638 15.40 1.66 24.95
C ARG A 638 13.92 2.06 24.87
N TRP A 639 13.51 3.08 25.61
CA TRP A 639 12.18 3.67 25.50
C TRP A 639 11.90 4.14 24.06
N PHE A 640 12.82 4.88 23.44
CA PHE A 640 12.66 5.42 22.09
C PHE A 640 12.73 4.33 21.03
N GLU A 641 13.58 3.32 21.19
CA GLU A 641 13.58 2.13 20.31
C GLU A 641 12.22 1.42 20.29
N THR A 642 11.47 1.48 21.38
CA THR A 642 10.17 0.81 21.52
C THR A 642 9.02 1.66 21.00
N TYR A 643 8.99 2.95 21.38
CA TYR A 643 7.88 3.87 21.14
C TYR A 643 8.13 4.88 20.00
N SER A 644 9.32 4.88 19.40
CA SER A 644 9.72 5.70 18.24
C SER A 644 10.70 4.95 17.31
N LYS A 645 10.24 3.81 16.77
CA LYS A 645 11.05 2.80 16.05
C LYS A 645 11.84 3.28 14.83
N ASP A 646 11.41 4.38 14.21
CA ASP A 646 12.05 4.95 13.02
C ASP A 646 13.16 5.95 13.37
N GLU A 647 13.34 6.27 14.65
CA GLU A 647 14.40 7.14 15.18
C GLU A 647 14.40 8.58 14.60
N THR A 648 13.26 9.02 14.07
CA THR A 648 13.13 10.32 13.36
C THR A 648 12.78 11.50 14.28
N GLN A 649 12.55 11.25 15.57
CA GLN A 649 12.10 12.27 16.51
C GLN A 649 13.14 13.38 16.72
N LYS A 650 12.67 14.62 16.92
CA LYS A 650 13.52 15.79 17.20
C LYS A 650 13.28 16.29 18.62
N MET A 651 14.36 16.53 19.36
CA MET A 651 14.31 17.18 20.67
C MET A 651 14.70 18.66 20.56
N SER A 652 14.44 19.44 21.61
CA SER A 652 14.80 20.87 21.71
C SER A 652 16.31 21.14 21.83
N GLY A 653 17.10 20.10 22.08
CA GLY A 653 18.56 20.14 22.15
C GLY A 653 19.17 20.62 23.47
N GLY A 654 18.35 20.98 24.47
CA GLY A 654 18.80 21.26 25.84
C GLY A 654 18.33 20.21 26.85
N GLU A 655 17.92 19.04 26.38
CA GLU A 655 17.41 17.94 27.21
C GLU A 655 18.04 16.61 26.84
N HIS A 656 18.12 15.70 27.80
CA HIS A 656 18.61 14.34 27.57
C HIS A 656 17.87 13.34 28.46
N ALA A 657 17.34 12.28 27.85
CA ALA A 657 16.63 11.21 28.55
C ALA A 657 17.62 10.20 29.16
N TRP A 658 17.29 9.61 30.30
CA TRP A 658 18.04 8.50 30.88
C TRP A 658 17.11 7.45 31.47
N ASP A 659 17.43 6.17 31.24
CA ASP A 659 16.61 5.00 31.60
C ASP A 659 16.76 4.54 33.06
N LEU A 660 17.47 5.30 33.89
CA LEU A 660 17.77 4.97 35.29
C LEU A 660 18.60 3.68 35.44
N VAL A 661 19.32 3.27 34.39
CA VAL A 661 20.26 2.15 34.41
C VAL A 661 21.70 2.66 34.48
N SER A 662 22.49 2.10 35.39
CA SER A 662 23.91 2.43 35.58
C SER A 662 24.81 1.94 34.43
N ASP A 663 26.07 2.38 34.39
CA ASP A 663 27.06 1.88 33.41
C ASP A 663 27.36 0.38 33.54
N ASN A 664 27.02 -0.24 34.67
CA ASN A 664 27.16 -1.68 34.91
C ASN A 664 25.88 -2.48 34.60
N ASP A 665 24.96 -1.90 33.84
CA ASP A 665 23.68 -2.53 33.45
C ASP A 665 22.79 -2.94 34.64
N GLN A 666 22.77 -2.11 35.68
CA GLN A 666 21.91 -2.30 36.85
C GLN A 666 20.99 -1.10 37.03
N ALA A 667 19.70 -1.37 37.20
CA ALA A 667 18.72 -0.34 37.58
C ALA A 667 19.06 0.24 38.95
N ILE A 668 19.03 1.55 39.08
CA ILE A 668 19.36 2.23 40.34
C ILE A 668 18.33 1.95 41.44
N ALA A 669 18.72 2.07 42.70
CA ALA A 669 17.84 1.87 43.86
C ALA A 669 17.14 3.16 44.30
N THR A 670 16.13 3.05 45.16
CA THR A 670 15.55 4.20 45.89
C THR A 670 16.64 4.98 46.62
N GLY A 671 16.66 6.30 46.44
CA GLY A 671 17.68 7.15 47.05
C GLY A 671 17.75 8.56 46.46
N LEU A 672 18.48 9.42 47.17
CA LEU A 672 18.87 10.74 46.68
C LEU A 672 20.17 10.60 45.89
N TYR A 673 20.20 11.17 44.68
CA TYR A 673 21.35 11.16 43.79
C TYR A 673 21.80 12.59 43.51
N LEU A 674 23.11 12.75 43.26
CA LEU A 674 23.71 14.00 42.81
C LEU A 674 24.09 13.87 41.34
N PHE A 675 24.07 14.96 40.59
CA PHE A 675 24.60 14.97 39.23
C PHE A 675 25.38 16.25 38.97
N SER A 676 26.38 16.14 38.09
CA SER A 676 27.13 17.28 37.58
C SER A 676 27.01 17.36 36.06
N VAL A 677 26.81 18.55 35.53
CA VAL A 677 26.84 18.84 34.10
C VAL A 677 28.06 19.70 33.82
N LYS A 678 29.00 19.16 33.04
CA LYS A 678 30.19 19.88 32.58
C LYS A 678 29.99 20.33 31.13
N ASP A 679 29.90 21.64 30.92
CA ASP A 679 29.84 22.25 29.59
C ASP A 679 31.20 22.12 28.90
N ILE A 680 31.24 21.49 27.72
CA ILE A 680 32.50 21.25 26.98
C ILE A 680 33.06 22.56 26.39
N SER A 681 32.21 23.51 26.04
CA SER A 681 32.61 24.75 25.35
C SER A 681 33.41 25.70 26.25
N ASN A 682 33.12 25.70 27.56
CA ASN A 682 33.66 26.68 28.50
C ASN A 682 34.14 26.07 29.83
N ASN A 683 34.05 24.75 29.99
CA ASN A 683 34.43 24.00 31.20
C ASN A 683 33.68 24.39 32.48
N ASN A 684 32.59 25.16 32.42
CA ASN A 684 31.76 25.42 33.59
C ASN A 684 31.06 24.14 34.04
N ILE A 685 31.01 23.94 35.36
CA ILE A 685 30.33 22.81 35.97
C ILE A 685 29.15 23.33 36.78
N LYS A 686 27.98 22.76 36.52
CA LYS A 686 26.78 22.93 37.33
C LYS A 686 26.47 21.62 38.04
N VAL A 687 25.88 21.70 39.22
CA VAL A 687 25.49 20.53 40.01
C VAL A 687 24.02 20.60 40.38
N GLY A 688 23.38 19.45 40.46
CA GLY A 688 22.00 19.31 40.88
C GLY A 688 21.78 18.00 41.64
N LYS A 689 20.54 17.77 42.06
CA LYS A 689 20.14 16.56 42.78
C LYS A 689 18.75 16.10 42.35
N PHE A 690 18.50 14.80 42.43
CA PHE A 690 17.18 14.22 42.17
C PHE A 690 16.91 13.04 43.10
N LEU A 691 15.63 12.82 43.40
CA LEU A 691 15.18 11.78 44.31
C LEU A 691 14.43 10.69 43.54
N VAL A 692 14.78 9.43 43.79
CA VAL A 692 14.09 8.24 43.27
C VAL A 692 13.43 7.52 44.42
N ILE A 693 12.13 7.25 44.30
CA ILE A 693 11.30 6.53 45.27
C ILE A 693 10.66 5.37 44.52
N LYS A 694 11.24 4.17 44.59
CA LYS A 694 10.68 2.95 43.98
C LYS A 694 9.61 2.31 44.85
#